data_AF-G0QVG8-F1
#
_entry.id   AF-G0QVG8-F1
#
_cell.length_a   1.000
_cell.length_b   1.000
_cell.length_c   1.000
_cell.angle_alpha   90.00
_cell.angle_beta   90.00
_cell.angle_gamma   90.00
#
_symmetry.space_group_name_H-M   'P 1'
#
loop_
_entity.id
_entity.type
_entity.pdbx_description
1 polymer ?
#
loop_
_entity_poly.entity_id
_entity_poly.type
_entity_poly.pdbx_seq_one_letter_code
_entity_poly.pdbx_strand_id
1 'polypeptide(L)'
;MLAFYSSDLDLIIEDSAYMLIPLDDRLINRCHGIFDSMQIKKYRFHRLQQHLDRFQASATKVGIQLPLSIEEIKQKMIELSQFSYIKLQQCSDINLQDINLNMRIWLSSGKGDFGIYSFDKQPIFYCCTFIPNTNVEILNKGVKEYCVQLGEQQENMIKSAKSTNYLENAIIANTSKQKGGYQGLKIDENGNVLEAAMANIGIVLKNQEFWTPPGEKIVEGTTLKKCFQFMKEELIPKKIINQIQIKYFNLDFIFKNAIEVILFGGDKIIPVLSINDIFIGDGNKGVVCENIQKWYINQGGEDEGDEEIDLNMNKEQLLDYKGLISVSGDGLPHEIINGLFKRNDRDEILDYIGLGILPGGSGNAIISSILYQIQEPRTLECAAYQICKGVFHKMDIFKFQCSQNQHFYGVLSVAWSYICDCDLNSEHLRFLSDLRFDVFGVYRAIFQKNYKGKLSFTCQNIDALPPLEQSLENNEDWKHIENEFKYFMLMNTPMITKDYVCAPLCKIDDGFLDLQYVSKNEGWWQFVKFVLKFQSGQHFQKNSGIKFSHQKIKAFRLEDLGSGHGQFSIDGEKYENIPALQPNQVLIKVESAPINPSDLLFIQNKYPHQRKAPCVAGFEGSGTVVKSGGNDIADSLVGKNVSFITTSEQGSYSEYTIVEAQYAIEIKGDISFNQASTSFVNPFTVIGMLQTVQQKNVKAVVHSAAASALGKMFVRYFQKNNIKVINVVRREEQVKELEKEGAEIILNSEKEDFKVKIKELAVKNNATIFFDAVGGKLTGQVLENMPDGSTAYIYGILDQEPVQVSQQEFVFQEKTVTGWWLKKHLAQVGIQGFQFMAQEMQTLLGSLLKTEIQGEFSLNQGNQAIDVYQKNMTKGKVIIKPQLYK
;
A
#
# COMPACT_ATOMS: atom_id res chain seq x y z
N MET A 1 3.42 -15.28 -11.51
CA MET A 1 2.12 -15.65 -12.11
C MET A 1 1.04 -15.13 -11.17
N LEU A 2 -0.06 -14.58 -11.68
CA LEU A 2 -1.08 -13.90 -10.85
C LEU A 2 -2.34 -14.76 -10.70
N ALA A 3 -2.80 -15.34 -11.80
CA ALA A 3 -3.97 -16.20 -11.86
C ALA A 3 -3.84 -17.22 -13.00
N PHE A 4 -4.58 -18.33 -12.89
CA PHE A 4 -4.62 -19.44 -13.85
C PHE A 4 -6.06 -19.93 -14.03
N TYR A 5 -6.44 -20.28 -15.26
CA TYR A 5 -7.72 -20.88 -15.59
C TYR A 5 -7.50 -22.22 -16.31
N SER A 6 -8.37 -23.20 -16.01
CA SER A 6 -8.43 -24.50 -16.66
C SER A 6 -9.88 -24.83 -17.00
N SER A 7 -10.17 -25.13 -18.27
CA SER A 7 -11.52 -25.54 -18.69
C SER A 7 -11.94 -26.92 -18.15
N ASP A 8 -11.01 -27.70 -17.60
CA ASP A 8 -11.30 -29.00 -16.96
C ASP A 8 -11.92 -28.84 -15.56
N LEU A 9 -11.51 -27.77 -14.85
CA LEU A 9 -12.05 -27.43 -13.53
C LEU A 9 -13.13 -26.35 -13.61
N ASP A 10 -13.09 -25.54 -14.67
CA ASP A 10 -13.87 -24.32 -14.86
C ASP A 10 -13.76 -23.35 -13.68
N LEU A 11 -12.53 -23.17 -13.18
CA LEU A 11 -12.20 -22.29 -12.05
C LEU A 11 -11.02 -21.38 -12.37
N ILE A 12 -11.05 -20.17 -11.80
CA ILE A 12 -9.88 -19.29 -11.67
C ILE A 12 -9.15 -19.67 -10.39
N ILE A 13 -7.88 -20.05 -10.52
CA ILE A 13 -7.00 -20.48 -9.45
C ILE A 13 -6.02 -19.36 -9.15
N GLU A 14 -5.96 -18.95 -7.88
CA GLU A 14 -5.12 -17.84 -7.43
C GLU A 14 -3.81 -18.26 -6.78
N ASP A 15 -3.80 -19.44 -6.17
CA ASP A 15 -2.66 -19.97 -5.45
C ASP A 15 -1.81 -20.78 -6.43
N SER A 16 -0.57 -20.33 -6.60
CA SER A 16 0.43 -20.97 -7.45
C SER A 16 0.64 -22.45 -7.17
N ALA A 17 0.38 -22.92 -5.95
CA ALA A 17 0.48 -24.34 -5.60
C ALA A 17 -0.56 -25.21 -6.32
N TYR A 18 -1.69 -24.64 -6.76
CA TYR A 18 -2.78 -25.34 -7.42
C TYR A 18 -2.87 -25.05 -8.93
N MET A 19 -1.96 -24.23 -9.47
CA MET A 19 -1.86 -23.96 -10.92
C MET A 19 -1.19 -25.15 -11.64
N LEU A 20 -1.91 -26.27 -11.77
CA LEU A 20 -1.36 -27.56 -12.20
C LEU A 20 -1.86 -27.98 -13.58
N ILE A 21 -0.98 -28.61 -14.35
CA ILE A 21 -1.32 -29.37 -15.57
C ILE A 21 -1.10 -30.86 -15.25
N PRO A 22 -2.08 -31.74 -15.48
CA PRO A 22 -1.93 -33.17 -15.22
C PRO A 22 -0.76 -33.80 -16.00
N LEU A 23 -0.06 -34.76 -15.39
CA LEU A 23 1.08 -35.44 -16.03
C LEU A 23 0.65 -36.29 -17.25
N ASP A 24 -0.55 -36.86 -17.18
CA ASP A 24 -1.14 -37.65 -18.26
C ASP A 24 -1.77 -36.79 -19.36
N ASP A 25 -1.71 -35.46 -19.22
CA ASP A 25 -2.11 -34.54 -20.27
C ASP A 25 -1.18 -34.67 -21.49
N ARG A 26 -1.79 -34.77 -22.68
CA ARG A 26 -1.06 -34.99 -23.94
C ARG A 26 -0.24 -33.78 -24.39
N LEU A 27 -0.51 -32.59 -23.86
CA LEU A 27 0.39 -31.44 -23.98
C LEU A 27 1.76 -31.76 -23.37
N ILE A 28 1.79 -32.45 -22.22
CA ILE A 28 3.02 -32.75 -21.47
C ILE A 28 3.74 -33.97 -22.06
N ASN A 29 3.02 -35.07 -22.27
CA ASN A 29 3.63 -36.36 -22.62
C ASN A 29 3.70 -36.65 -24.14
N ARG A 30 2.95 -35.93 -24.99
CA ARG A 30 3.01 -36.08 -26.46
C ARG A 30 3.34 -34.78 -27.19
N CYS A 31 3.37 -33.64 -26.51
CA CYS A 31 3.38 -32.32 -27.14
C CYS A 31 2.26 -32.12 -28.17
N HIS A 32 1.10 -32.74 -27.92
CA HIS A 32 -0.07 -32.55 -28.78
C HIS A 32 -0.93 -31.42 -28.23
N GLY A 33 -0.48 -30.19 -28.50
CA GLY A 33 -1.16 -28.96 -28.13
C GLY A 33 -0.56 -27.73 -28.82
N ILE A 34 -1.20 -26.58 -28.65
CA ILE A 34 -0.76 -25.29 -29.19
C ILE A 34 -0.72 -24.24 -28.09
N PHE A 35 -0.10 -23.09 -28.36
CA PHE A 35 -0.10 -21.95 -27.45
C PHE A 35 -0.13 -20.62 -28.20
N ASP A 36 -0.53 -19.55 -27.51
CA ASP A 36 -0.36 -18.17 -27.97
C ASP A 36 0.01 -17.27 -26.76
N SER A 37 0.50 -16.06 -27.01
CA SER A 37 0.88 -15.08 -25.98
C SER A 37 0.53 -13.66 -26.42
N MET A 38 -0.04 -12.88 -25.50
CA MET A 38 -0.55 -11.54 -25.75
C MET A 38 -0.35 -10.64 -24.54
N GLN A 39 -0.44 -9.34 -24.76
CA GLN A 39 -0.25 -8.32 -23.75
C GLN A 39 -1.56 -7.59 -23.46
N ILE A 40 -1.69 -7.16 -22.22
CA ILE A 40 -2.77 -6.32 -21.71
C ILE A 40 -2.14 -5.09 -21.08
N LYS A 41 -2.53 -3.90 -21.55
CA LYS A 41 -1.97 -2.62 -21.12
C LYS A 41 -3.11 -1.62 -20.95
N LYS A 42 -3.07 -0.80 -19.89
CA LYS A 42 -4.15 0.16 -19.57
C LYS A 42 -5.55 -0.48 -19.62
N TYR A 43 -5.69 -1.69 -19.07
CA TYR A 43 -6.95 -2.45 -19.06
C TYR A 43 -7.48 -2.85 -20.44
N ARG A 44 -6.64 -2.90 -21.48
CA ARG A 44 -7.08 -3.31 -22.81
C ARG A 44 -6.19 -4.39 -23.38
N PHE A 45 -6.80 -5.38 -24.02
CA PHE A 45 -6.08 -6.39 -24.79
C PHE A 45 -5.55 -5.78 -26.07
N HIS A 46 -4.36 -6.21 -26.48
CA HIS A 46 -3.79 -5.80 -27.75
C HIS A 46 -4.07 -6.82 -28.85
N ARG A 47 -5.02 -6.51 -29.74
CA ARG A 47 -5.35 -7.29 -30.94
C ARG A 47 -5.88 -8.68 -30.60
N LEU A 48 -6.73 -8.76 -29.58
CA LEU A 48 -7.27 -10.02 -29.08
C LEU A 48 -7.86 -10.87 -30.20
N GLN A 49 -8.63 -10.26 -31.11
CA GLN A 49 -9.26 -11.00 -32.19
C GLN A 49 -8.24 -11.68 -33.12
N GLN A 50 -7.15 -10.99 -33.46
CA GLN A 50 -6.10 -11.56 -34.33
C GLN A 50 -5.37 -12.73 -33.66
N HIS A 51 -5.16 -12.66 -32.34
CA HIS A 51 -4.61 -13.76 -31.56
C HIS A 51 -5.56 -14.96 -31.52
N LEU A 52 -6.87 -14.73 -31.32
CA LEU A 52 -7.89 -15.77 -31.32
C LEU A 52 -8.02 -16.46 -32.68
N ASP A 53 -8.04 -15.69 -33.78
CA ASP A 53 -8.09 -16.23 -35.14
C ASP A 53 -6.88 -17.13 -35.44
N ARG A 54 -5.67 -16.68 -35.05
CA ARG A 54 -4.43 -17.47 -35.20
C ARG A 54 -4.44 -18.72 -34.33
N PHE A 55 -4.95 -18.62 -33.10
CA PHE A 55 -5.07 -19.74 -32.18
C PHE A 55 -6.02 -20.80 -32.75
N GLN A 56 -7.18 -20.41 -33.27
CA GLN A 56 -8.14 -21.29 -33.93
C GLN A 56 -7.57 -21.95 -35.20
N ALA A 57 -6.88 -21.17 -36.04
CA ALA A 57 -6.23 -21.68 -37.24
C ALA A 57 -5.14 -22.71 -36.89
N SER A 58 -4.39 -22.47 -35.81
CA SER A 58 -3.37 -23.40 -35.30
C SER A 58 -4.00 -24.68 -34.78
N ALA A 59 -5.11 -24.58 -34.03
CA ALA A 59 -5.85 -25.72 -33.50
C ALA A 59 -6.34 -26.64 -34.63
N THR A 60 -6.88 -26.02 -35.69
CA THR A 60 -7.32 -26.72 -36.92
C THR A 60 -6.17 -27.46 -37.59
N LYS A 61 -4.99 -26.83 -37.73
CA LYS A 61 -3.81 -27.44 -38.35
C LYS A 61 -3.29 -28.67 -37.59
N VAL A 62 -3.42 -28.66 -36.26
CA VAL A 62 -2.98 -29.79 -35.40
C VAL A 62 -4.10 -30.77 -35.06
N GLY A 63 -5.29 -30.58 -35.63
CA GLY A 63 -6.44 -31.46 -35.46
C GLY A 63 -7.02 -31.50 -34.04
N ILE A 64 -6.97 -30.38 -33.30
CA ILE A 64 -7.58 -30.26 -31.96
C ILE A 64 -8.84 -29.41 -32.07
N GLN A 65 -9.97 -29.91 -31.56
CA GLN A 65 -11.22 -29.16 -31.46
C GLN A 65 -11.18 -28.22 -30.24
N LEU A 66 -11.82 -27.06 -30.32
CA LEU A 66 -11.90 -26.17 -29.17
C LEU A 66 -12.96 -26.66 -28.18
N PRO A 67 -12.67 -26.73 -26.86
CA PRO A 67 -13.64 -27.14 -25.85
C PRO A 67 -14.67 -26.07 -25.51
N LEU A 68 -14.40 -24.83 -25.93
CA LEU A 68 -15.20 -23.63 -25.75
C LEU A 68 -15.27 -22.90 -27.09
N SER A 69 -16.35 -22.17 -27.35
CA SER A 69 -16.41 -21.24 -28.48
C SER A 69 -15.38 -20.13 -28.32
N ILE A 70 -15.05 -19.45 -29.43
CA ILE A 70 -14.10 -18.32 -29.39
C ILE A 70 -14.59 -17.19 -28.47
N GLU A 71 -15.89 -16.93 -28.45
CA GLU A 71 -16.48 -15.93 -27.54
C GLU A 71 -16.38 -16.34 -26.07
N GLU A 72 -16.59 -17.62 -25.75
CA GLU A 72 -16.40 -18.12 -24.37
C GLU A 72 -14.93 -18.06 -23.96
N ILE A 73 -13.99 -18.42 -24.85
CA ILE A 73 -12.54 -18.28 -24.60
C ILE A 73 -12.19 -16.82 -24.34
N LYS A 74 -12.68 -15.91 -25.18
CA LYS A 74 -12.50 -14.46 -25.02
C LYS A 74 -13.02 -13.99 -23.66
N GLN A 75 -14.21 -14.42 -23.28
CA GLN A 75 -14.83 -14.05 -22.00
C GLN A 75 -14.00 -14.57 -20.80
N LYS A 76 -13.55 -15.82 -20.82
CA LYS A 76 -12.67 -16.37 -19.77
C LYS A 76 -11.33 -15.63 -19.67
N MET A 77 -10.78 -15.19 -20.80
CA MET A 77 -9.58 -14.35 -20.82
C MET A 77 -9.83 -12.98 -20.17
N ILE A 78 -10.96 -12.34 -20.46
CA ILE A 78 -11.34 -11.07 -19.83
C ILE A 78 -11.51 -11.25 -18.31
N GLU A 79 -12.29 -12.24 -17.87
CA GLU A 79 -12.54 -12.54 -16.45
C GLU A 79 -11.24 -12.79 -15.68
N LEU A 80 -10.33 -13.60 -16.22
CA LEU A 80 -9.04 -13.87 -15.60
C LEU A 80 -8.18 -12.60 -15.46
N SER A 81 -8.32 -11.68 -16.42
CA SER A 81 -7.59 -10.40 -16.44
C SER A 81 -8.18 -9.41 -15.45
N GLN A 82 -9.51 -9.30 -15.36
CA GLN A 82 -10.22 -8.54 -14.33
C GLN A 82 -9.76 -8.97 -12.94
N PHE A 83 -9.80 -10.28 -12.69
CA PHE A 83 -9.36 -10.87 -11.43
C PHE A 83 -7.91 -10.49 -11.10
N SER A 84 -7.02 -10.56 -12.10
CA SER A 84 -5.60 -10.21 -11.93
C SER A 84 -5.40 -8.74 -11.55
N TYR A 85 -6.16 -7.82 -12.15
CA TYR A 85 -6.10 -6.40 -11.83
C TYR A 85 -6.67 -6.08 -10.45
N ILE A 86 -7.80 -6.69 -10.07
CA ILE A 86 -8.40 -6.54 -8.73
C ILE A 86 -7.42 -7.04 -7.65
N LYS A 87 -6.78 -8.19 -7.88
CA LYS A 87 -5.76 -8.73 -6.97
C LYS A 87 -4.58 -7.78 -6.82
N LEU A 88 -4.10 -7.18 -7.91
CA LEU A 88 -3.01 -6.19 -7.86
C LEU A 88 -3.41 -4.91 -7.12
N GLN A 89 -4.66 -4.48 -7.26
CA GLN A 89 -5.21 -3.33 -6.53
C GLN A 89 -5.18 -3.52 -5.01
N GLN A 90 -5.41 -4.76 -4.56
CA GLN A 90 -5.41 -5.11 -3.13
C GLN A 90 -4.00 -5.30 -2.55
N CYS A 91 -3.02 -5.61 -3.39
CA CYS A 91 -1.67 -5.97 -2.95
C CYS A 91 -0.62 -4.86 -3.10
N SER A 92 -0.93 -3.71 -3.74
CA SER A 92 0.10 -2.71 -4.04
C SER A 92 -0.40 -1.27 -4.23
N ASP A 93 0.40 -0.28 -3.79
CA ASP A 93 0.23 1.17 -4.04
C ASP A 93 0.58 1.59 -5.49
N ILE A 94 0.49 0.66 -6.45
CA ILE A 94 0.92 0.87 -7.83
C ILE A 94 -0.25 1.41 -8.64
N ASN A 95 -0.01 2.48 -9.41
CA ASN A 95 -0.97 2.92 -10.42
C ASN A 95 -1.17 1.80 -11.44
N LEU A 96 -2.33 1.15 -11.37
CA LEU A 96 -2.68 0.00 -12.20
C LEU A 96 -2.60 0.28 -13.71
N GLN A 97 -2.71 1.55 -14.13
CA GLN A 97 -2.55 1.94 -15.54
C GLN A 97 -1.12 1.75 -16.07
N ASP A 98 -0.12 1.72 -15.19
CA ASP A 98 1.29 1.55 -15.55
C ASP A 98 1.70 0.06 -15.59
N ILE A 99 0.80 -0.84 -15.18
CA ILE A 99 1.06 -2.29 -15.14
C ILE A 99 0.81 -2.90 -16.52
N ASN A 100 1.85 -3.52 -17.07
CA ASN A 100 1.77 -4.38 -18.26
C ASN A 100 1.57 -5.84 -17.84
N LEU A 101 0.37 -6.38 -18.05
CA LEU A 101 0.11 -7.80 -17.87
C LEU A 101 0.42 -8.55 -19.17
N ASN A 102 1.01 -9.74 -19.04
CA ASN A 102 1.07 -10.72 -20.12
C ASN A 102 0.11 -11.85 -19.84
N MET A 103 -0.55 -12.32 -20.89
CA MET A 103 -1.38 -13.50 -20.89
C MET A 103 -0.78 -14.56 -21.80
N ARG A 104 -0.82 -15.81 -21.35
CA ARG A 104 -0.46 -16.98 -22.15
C ARG A 104 -1.58 -17.99 -22.11
N ILE A 105 -1.91 -18.51 -23.29
CA ILE A 105 -2.96 -19.50 -23.48
C ILE A 105 -2.38 -20.76 -24.11
N TRP A 106 -2.95 -21.91 -23.75
CA TRP A 106 -2.63 -23.21 -24.32
C TRP A 106 -3.91 -23.98 -24.62
N LEU A 107 -3.85 -24.82 -25.66
CA LEU A 107 -4.88 -25.80 -25.95
C LEU A 107 -4.23 -27.17 -26.02
N SER A 108 -4.64 -28.06 -25.13
CA SER A 108 -4.26 -29.47 -25.10
C SER A 108 -5.29 -30.32 -25.85
N SER A 109 -4.83 -31.42 -26.44
CA SER A 109 -5.71 -32.48 -26.97
C SER A 109 -6.38 -33.34 -25.88
N GLY A 110 -6.04 -33.13 -24.60
CA GLY A 110 -6.73 -33.70 -23.45
C GLY A 110 -5.93 -34.72 -22.62
N LYS A 111 -6.53 -35.15 -21.51
CA LYS A 111 -6.00 -36.13 -20.55
C LYS A 111 -6.41 -37.58 -20.87
N GLY A 112 -5.81 -38.55 -20.18
CA GLY A 112 -6.42 -39.88 -20.04
C GLY A 112 -6.00 -40.99 -21.01
N ASP A 113 -4.76 -41.01 -21.50
CA ASP A 113 -3.91 -42.22 -21.61
C ASP A 113 -2.55 -41.90 -22.25
N PHE A 114 -1.56 -42.76 -22.01
CA PHE A 114 -0.26 -42.69 -22.66
C PHE A 114 -0.29 -43.33 -24.07
N GLY A 115 -1.45 -43.41 -24.73
CA GLY A 115 -1.63 -43.96 -26.07
C GLY A 115 -1.17 -43.01 -27.19
N ILE A 116 -1.23 -43.46 -28.45
CA ILE A 116 -0.81 -42.66 -29.62
C ILE A 116 -2.02 -41.95 -30.28
N TYR A 117 -3.21 -42.54 -30.24
CA TYR A 117 -4.41 -41.99 -30.87
C TYR A 117 -5.14 -40.97 -29.99
N SER A 118 -5.79 -39.96 -30.57
CA SER A 118 -6.45 -38.85 -29.86
C SER A 118 -7.94 -38.68 -30.18
N PHE A 119 -8.56 -39.62 -30.90
CA PHE A 119 -9.88 -39.42 -31.51
C PHE A 119 -11.08 -39.38 -30.54
N ASP A 120 -10.90 -39.82 -29.28
CA ASP A 120 -11.98 -39.90 -28.26
C ASP A 120 -11.74 -39.00 -27.03
N LYS A 121 -10.87 -37.98 -27.12
CA LYS A 121 -10.41 -37.22 -25.96
C LYS A 121 -11.03 -35.82 -25.90
N GLN A 122 -11.24 -35.32 -24.69
CA GLN A 122 -11.77 -33.98 -24.42
C GLN A 122 -10.61 -32.98 -24.35
N PRO A 123 -10.51 -32.04 -25.31
CA PRO A 123 -9.49 -30.99 -25.30
C PRO A 123 -9.60 -30.10 -24.05
N ILE A 124 -8.48 -29.56 -23.59
CA ILE A 124 -8.45 -28.70 -22.40
C ILE A 124 -7.80 -27.37 -22.77
N PHE A 125 -8.48 -26.27 -22.44
CA PHE A 125 -7.97 -24.92 -22.59
C PHE A 125 -7.39 -24.44 -21.26
N TYR A 126 -6.16 -23.92 -21.32
CA TYR A 126 -5.46 -23.33 -20.18
C TYR A 126 -5.12 -21.87 -20.47
N CYS A 127 -5.23 -21.02 -19.46
CA CYS A 127 -4.92 -19.60 -19.57
C CYS A 127 -4.25 -19.09 -18.30
N CYS A 128 -3.22 -18.26 -18.40
CA CYS A 128 -2.58 -17.65 -17.24
C CYS A 128 -2.16 -16.20 -17.48
N THR A 129 -2.13 -15.42 -16.41
CA THR A 129 -1.65 -14.03 -16.40
C THR A 129 -0.40 -13.87 -15.53
N PHE A 130 0.53 -13.01 -15.95
CA PHE A 130 1.76 -12.73 -15.22
C PHE A 130 2.37 -11.38 -15.61
N ILE A 131 3.18 -10.81 -14.71
CA ILE A 131 3.99 -9.62 -14.98
C ILE A 131 5.31 -10.09 -15.63
N PRO A 132 5.70 -9.56 -16.80
CA PRO A 132 6.94 -9.94 -17.47
C PRO A 132 8.17 -9.41 -16.70
N ASN A 133 9.21 -10.24 -16.55
CA ASN A 133 10.47 -9.84 -15.90
C ASN A 133 11.57 -9.40 -16.89
N THR A 134 11.20 -8.72 -17.98
CA THR A 134 12.15 -8.34 -19.05
C THR A 134 12.55 -6.87 -18.92
N ASN A 135 13.85 -6.57 -18.86
CA ASN A 135 14.35 -5.20 -18.90
C ASN A 135 14.39 -4.67 -20.35
N VAL A 136 13.36 -3.89 -20.73
CA VAL A 136 13.19 -3.35 -22.08
C VAL A 136 14.27 -2.32 -22.43
N GLU A 137 14.81 -1.59 -21.44
CA GLU A 137 15.86 -0.58 -21.68
C GLU A 137 17.17 -1.20 -22.20
N ILE A 138 17.50 -2.41 -21.74
CA ILE A 138 18.67 -3.15 -22.22
C ILE A 138 18.46 -3.56 -23.68
N LEU A 139 17.28 -4.05 -24.03
CA LEU A 139 16.99 -4.50 -25.39
C LEU A 139 16.98 -3.33 -26.40
N ASN A 140 16.51 -2.15 -25.99
CA ASN A 140 16.50 -0.96 -26.84
C ASN A 140 17.90 -0.44 -27.19
N LYS A 141 18.92 -0.79 -26.40
CA LYS A 141 20.33 -0.43 -26.65
C LYS A 141 21.00 -1.35 -27.68
N GLY A 142 20.43 -2.52 -27.95
CA GLY A 142 20.91 -3.51 -28.92
C GLY A 142 21.54 -4.74 -28.29
N VAL A 143 21.55 -5.83 -29.05
CA VAL A 143 22.03 -7.16 -28.60
C VAL A 143 23.10 -7.71 -29.55
N LYS A 144 23.91 -8.64 -29.04
CA LYS A 144 24.80 -9.50 -29.84
C LYS A 144 24.08 -10.81 -30.15
N GLU A 145 24.23 -11.33 -31.37
CA GLU A 145 23.66 -12.61 -31.78
C GLU A 145 24.73 -13.59 -32.27
N TYR A 146 24.42 -14.88 -32.23
CA TYR A 146 25.29 -15.95 -32.76
C TYR A 146 24.48 -16.91 -33.64
N CYS A 147 25.16 -17.45 -34.63
CA CYS A 147 24.62 -18.47 -35.50
C CYS A 147 24.82 -19.84 -34.88
N VAL A 148 23.77 -20.67 -34.95
CA VAL A 148 23.82 -22.06 -34.48
C VAL A 148 23.58 -22.94 -35.69
N GLN A 149 24.62 -23.66 -36.11
CA GLN A 149 24.53 -24.67 -37.16
C GLN A 149 24.47 -26.03 -36.46
N LEU A 150 23.33 -26.72 -36.55
CA LEU A 150 23.18 -28.07 -36.01
C LEU A 150 24.04 -29.01 -36.88
N GLY A 151 25.13 -29.55 -36.34
CA GLY A 151 25.99 -30.48 -37.08
C GLY A 151 25.35 -31.87 -37.24
N GLU A 152 25.71 -32.60 -38.30
CA GLU A 152 25.23 -33.97 -38.62
C GLU A 152 25.33 -34.95 -37.43
N GLN A 153 26.32 -34.80 -36.54
CA GLN A 153 26.46 -35.63 -35.33
C GLN A 153 25.36 -35.39 -34.29
N GLN A 154 24.85 -34.16 -34.17
CA GLN A 154 23.76 -33.84 -33.24
C GLN A 154 22.41 -34.29 -33.80
N GLU A 155 22.22 -34.22 -35.12
CA GLU A 155 21.03 -34.73 -35.81
C GLU A 155 20.81 -36.24 -35.59
N ASN A 156 21.89 -37.02 -35.58
CA ASN A 156 21.85 -38.47 -35.32
C ASN A 156 21.57 -38.81 -33.85
N MET A 157 22.08 -38.02 -32.90
CA MET A 157 21.72 -38.18 -31.48
C MET A 157 20.25 -37.81 -31.22
N ILE A 158 19.74 -36.76 -31.88
CA ILE A 158 18.35 -36.28 -31.78
C ILE A 158 17.36 -37.29 -32.38
N LYS A 159 17.66 -37.89 -33.55
CA LYS A 159 16.82 -38.93 -34.18
C LYS A 159 16.76 -40.25 -33.39
N SER A 160 17.75 -40.49 -32.52
CA SER A 160 17.87 -41.73 -31.73
C SER A 160 17.26 -41.66 -30.32
N ALA A 161 16.81 -40.49 -29.87
CA ALA A 161 16.27 -40.28 -28.52
C ALA A 161 14.73 -40.26 -28.50
N LYS A 162 14.11 -41.02 -27.60
CA LYS A 162 12.67 -40.90 -27.31
C LYS A 162 12.44 -39.65 -26.44
N SER A 163 11.89 -38.58 -27.01
CA SER A 163 11.60 -37.33 -26.28
C SER A 163 10.24 -36.73 -26.64
N THR A 164 9.61 -36.08 -25.66
CA THR A 164 8.28 -35.46 -25.73
C THR A 164 8.35 -33.97 -26.08
N ASN A 165 9.34 -33.57 -26.90
CA ASN A 165 9.39 -32.43 -27.83
C ASN A 165 9.46 -30.95 -27.33
N TYR A 166 10.63 -30.46 -26.86
CA TYR A 166 10.97 -29.02 -26.92
C TYR A 166 12.49 -28.70 -26.89
N LEU A 167 13.32 -29.71 -27.12
CA LEU A 167 14.77 -29.65 -26.86
C LEU A 167 15.51 -28.70 -27.82
N GLU A 168 15.09 -28.62 -29.08
CA GLU A 168 15.74 -27.81 -30.11
C GLU A 168 15.75 -26.32 -29.75
N ASN A 169 14.60 -25.78 -29.35
CA ASN A 169 14.48 -24.38 -28.95
C ASN A 169 15.20 -24.09 -27.63
N ALA A 170 15.18 -25.03 -26.68
CA ALA A 170 15.89 -24.88 -25.41
C ALA A 170 17.42 -24.97 -25.57
N ILE A 171 17.92 -25.83 -26.47
CA ILE A 171 19.34 -25.92 -26.83
C ILE A 171 19.78 -24.68 -27.62
N ILE A 172 19.00 -24.21 -28.60
CA ILE A 172 19.32 -23.00 -29.38
C ILE A 172 19.41 -21.78 -28.46
N ALA A 173 18.42 -21.59 -27.58
CA ALA A 173 18.41 -20.47 -26.62
C ALA A 173 19.55 -20.57 -25.59
N ASN A 174 19.84 -21.76 -25.05
CA ASN A 174 20.93 -21.94 -24.07
C ASN A 174 22.33 -21.84 -24.72
N THR A 175 22.51 -22.35 -25.94
CA THR A 175 23.79 -22.30 -26.67
C THR A 175 24.13 -20.88 -27.11
N SER A 176 23.13 -20.10 -27.54
CA SER A 176 23.29 -18.66 -27.81
C SER A 176 23.66 -17.89 -26.54
N LYS A 177 22.96 -18.14 -25.43
CA LYS A 177 23.19 -17.46 -24.15
C LYS A 177 24.55 -17.79 -23.50
N GLN A 178 25.05 -19.02 -23.64
CA GLN A 178 26.38 -19.42 -23.16
C GLN A 178 27.55 -18.74 -23.91
N LYS A 179 27.32 -18.32 -25.16
CA LYS A 179 28.29 -17.56 -25.96
C LYS A 179 28.10 -16.04 -25.85
N GLY A 180 27.17 -15.57 -25.01
CA GLY A 180 26.87 -14.15 -24.82
C GLY A 180 25.86 -13.56 -25.81
N GLY A 181 25.07 -14.40 -26.49
CA GLY A 181 23.98 -14.02 -27.39
C GLY A 181 22.58 -14.01 -26.75
N TYR A 182 21.55 -13.54 -27.48
CA TYR A 182 20.18 -13.40 -26.96
C TYR A 182 19.22 -14.53 -27.40
N GLN A 183 18.89 -14.68 -28.70
CA GLN A 183 17.92 -15.70 -29.16
C GLN A 183 18.51 -16.75 -30.12
N GLY A 184 19.54 -16.40 -30.88
CA GLY A 184 20.10 -17.24 -31.94
C GLY A 184 19.29 -17.20 -33.24
N LEU A 185 19.99 -17.09 -34.37
CA LEU A 185 19.39 -17.06 -35.71
C LEU A 185 19.27 -18.48 -36.28
N LYS A 186 18.07 -18.85 -36.75
CA LYS A 186 17.81 -20.13 -37.44
C LYS A 186 18.35 -20.05 -38.86
N ILE A 187 19.04 -21.12 -39.28
CA ILE A 187 19.59 -21.27 -40.63
C ILE A 187 18.98 -22.52 -41.27
N ASP A 188 18.53 -22.43 -42.51
CA ASP A 188 18.01 -23.58 -43.26
C ASP A 188 19.12 -24.47 -43.82
N GLU A 189 18.72 -25.61 -44.39
CA GLU A 189 19.60 -26.60 -45.03
C GLU A 189 20.50 -26.02 -46.15
N ASN A 190 20.14 -24.87 -46.71
CA ASN A 190 20.88 -24.19 -47.78
C ASN A 190 21.75 -23.04 -47.25
N GLY A 191 21.83 -22.85 -45.93
CA GLY A 191 22.61 -21.78 -45.30
C GLY A 191 21.90 -20.42 -45.25
N ASN A 192 20.60 -20.35 -45.55
CA ASN A 192 19.82 -19.10 -45.48
C ASN A 192 19.35 -18.82 -44.07
N VAL A 193 19.41 -17.55 -43.66
CA VAL A 193 18.87 -17.08 -42.38
C VAL A 193 17.34 -16.96 -42.47
N LEU A 194 16.62 -17.55 -41.52
CA LEU A 194 15.15 -17.59 -41.50
C LEU A 194 14.53 -16.60 -40.49
N GLU A 195 14.73 -16.83 -39.19
CA GLU A 195 14.22 -15.98 -38.10
C GLU A 195 15.03 -16.23 -36.82
N ALA A 196 14.84 -15.40 -35.80
CA ALA A 196 15.32 -15.71 -34.45
C ALA A 196 14.33 -16.63 -33.72
N ALA A 197 14.74 -17.24 -32.60
CA ALA A 197 13.92 -18.21 -31.86
C ALA A 197 12.49 -17.72 -31.53
N MET A 198 12.30 -16.41 -31.30
CA MET A 198 10.99 -15.82 -30.96
C MET A 198 10.68 -14.52 -31.73
N ALA A 199 11.40 -14.21 -32.82
CA ALA A 199 11.26 -12.95 -33.54
C ALA A 199 11.62 -13.09 -35.02
N ASN A 200 10.89 -12.42 -35.91
CA ASN A 200 11.25 -12.36 -37.32
C ASN A 200 12.44 -11.43 -37.54
N ILE A 201 13.21 -11.64 -38.62
CA ILE A 201 14.40 -10.84 -38.95
C ILE A 201 14.18 -9.98 -40.19
N GLY A 202 14.73 -8.77 -40.16
CA GLY A 202 14.90 -7.91 -41.33
C GLY A 202 16.29 -7.29 -41.37
N ILE A 203 16.80 -7.01 -42.58
CA ILE A 203 18.11 -6.41 -42.81
C ILE A 203 17.96 -5.16 -43.68
N VAL A 204 18.79 -4.15 -43.42
CA VAL A 204 18.90 -2.94 -44.25
C VAL A 204 20.24 -2.96 -44.96
N LEU A 205 20.24 -2.80 -46.27
CA LEU A 205 21.42 -2.89 -47.12
C LEU A 205 22.09 -1.53 -47.37
N LYS A 206 23.35 -1.52 -47.83
CA LYS A 206 24.11 -0.31 -48.22
C LYS A 206 23.42 0.52 -49.30
N ASN A 207 22.62 -0.11 -50.17
CA ASN A 207 21.77 0.56 -51.17
C ASN A 207 20.40 1.01 -50.60
N GLN A 208 20.25 0.98 -49.27
CA GLN A 208 19.06 1.38 -48.51
C GLN A 208 17.81 0.54 -48.82
N GLU A 209 17.97 -0.72 -49.23
CA GLU A 209 16.86 -1.66 -49.33
C GLU A 209 16.63 -2.41 -48.02
N PHE A 210 15.36 -2.62 -47.65
CA PHE A 210 14.99 -3.48 -46.53
C PHE A 210 14.62 -4.87 -47.04
N TRP A 211 15.28 -5.92 -46.54
CA TRP A 211 15.05 -7.32 -46.93
C TRP A 211 14.60 -8.16 -45.75
N THR A 212 13.70 -9.13 -45.98
CA THR A 212 13.24 -10.10 -44.97
C THR A 212 12.90 -11.46 -45.63
N PRO A 213 13.04 -12.60 -44.93
CA PRO A 213 12.74 -13.92 -45.52
C PRO A 213 11.24 -14.14 -45.78
N PRO A 214 10.87 -14.97 -46.78
CA PRO A 214 9.47 -15.32 -47.07
C PRO A 214 8.85 -16.24 -45.99
N GLY A 215 7.54 -16.12 -45.79
CA GLY A 215 6.76 -16.77 -44.73
C GLY A 215 6.45 -18.26 -44.90
N GLU A 216 6.97 -18.94 -45.93
CA GLU A 216 6.66 -20.35 -46.20
C GLU A 216 7.30 -21.30 -45.18
N LYS A 217 8.46 -20.93 -44.62
CA LYS A 217 9.24 -21.72 -43.66
C LYS A 217 9.28 -21.12 -42.24
N ILE A 218 8.54 -20.04 -41.98
CA ILE A 218 8.54 -19.31 -40.70
C ILE A 218 7.13 -18.88 -40.30
N VAL A 219 6.88 -18.66 -39.01
CA VAL A 219 5.59 -18.16 -38.53
C VAL A 219 5.46 -16.68 -38.89
N GLU A 220 4.31 -16.32 -39.45
CA GLU A 220 4.06 -14.96 -39.91
C GLU A 220 3.90 -13.97 -38.72
N GLY A 221 4.78 -12.96 -38.64
CA GLY A 221 4.83 -12.01 -37.53
C GLY A 221 3.88 -10.82 -37.66
N THR A 222 3.05 -10.63 -36.64
CA THR A 222 2.14 -9.47 -36.56
C THR A 222 2.88 -8.14 -36.38
N THR A 223 4.00 -8.13 -35.64
CA THR A 223 4.84 -6.93 -35.42
C THR A 223 5.51 -6.48 -36.73
N LEU A 224 6.12 -7.41 -37.46
CA LEU A 224 6.79 -7.14 -38.73
C LEU A 224 5.83 -6.56 -39.78
N LYS A 225 4.62 -7.13 -39.89
CA LYS A 225 3.56 -6.61 -40.78
C LYS A 225 3.21 -5.16 -40.50
N LYS A 226 3.02 -4.78 -39.24
CA LYS A 226 2.72 -3.38 -38.87
C LYS A 226 3.88 -2.45 -39.23
N CYS A 227 5.11 -2.90 -38.99
CA CYS A 227 6.31 -2.15 -39.39
C CYS A 227 6.43 -1.99 -40.90
N PHE A 228 5.99 -2.96 -41.73
CA PHE A 228 5.96 -2.80 -43.19
C PHE A 228 5.09 -1.64 -43.63
N GLN A 229 3.92 -1.48 -43.01
CA GLN A 229 3.02 -0.38 -43.31
C GLN A 229 3.70 0.97 -43.03
N PHE A 230 4.25 1.14 -41.82
CA PHE A 230 5.01 2.33 -41.45
C PHE A 230 6.20 2.59 -42.39
N MET A 231 6.95 1.54 -42.73
CA MET A 231 8.08 1.67 -43.65
C MET A 231 7.65 2.17 -45.04
N LYS A 232 6.50 1.71 -45.54
CA LYS A 232 5.92 2.17 -46.81
C LYS A 232 5.38 3.60 -46.76
N GLU A 233 4.75 3.96 -45.66
CA GLU A 233 4.07 5.26 -45.49
C GLU A 233 5.04 6.38 -45.09
N GLU A 234 6.10 6.07 -44.35
CA GLU A 234 6.96 7.08 -43.73
C GLU A 234 8.43 6.98 -44.15
N LEU A 235 9.03 5.78 -44.16
CA LEU A 235 10.46 5.66 -44.42
C LEU A 235 10.81 5.73 -45.91
N ILE A 236 9.99 5.14 -46.79
CA ILE A 236 10.18 5.22 -48.25
C ILE A 236 10.01 6.66 -48.76
N PRO A 237 8.92 7.39 -48.42
CA PRO A 237 8.75 8.78 -48.87
C PRO A 237 9.85 9.73 -48.36
N LYS A 238 10.37 9.50 -47.16
CA LYS A 238 11.50 10.28 -46.58
C LYS A 238 12.87 9.87 -47.12
N LYS A 239 12.94 8.90 -48.05
CA LYS A 239 14.18 8.35 -48.62
C LYS A 239 15.15 7.82 -47.54
N ILE A 240 14.60 7.30 -46.46
CA ILE A 240 15.36 6.60 -45.41
C ILE A 240 15.64 5.16 -45.84
N ILE A 241 14.68 4.55 -46.55
CA ILE A 241 14.87 3.31 -47.33
C ILE A 241 14.27 3.50 -48.72
N ASN A 242 14.76 2.74 -49.71
CA ASN A 242 14.29 2.84 -51.10
C ASN A 242 13.11 1.90 -51.40
N GLN A 243 13.15 0.67 -50.87
CA GLN A 243 12.12 -0.36 -51.11
C GLN A 243 12.19 -1.49 -50.08
N ILE A 244 11.11 -2.27 -50.00
CA ILE A 244 11.00 -3.50 -49.20
C ILE A 244 11.01 -4.70 -50.14
N GLN A 245 11.86 -5.69 -49.87
CA GLN A 245 12.00 -6.92 -50.64
C GLN A 245 11.83 -8.15 -49.73
N ILE A 246 11.17 -9.19 -50.25
CA ILE A 246 11.02 -10.47 -49.54
C ILE A 246 11.91 -11.49 -50.24
N LYS A 247 13.07 -11.80 -49.65
CA LYS A 247 14.12 -12.64 -50.25
C LYS A 247 14.89 -13.39 -49.18
N TYR A 248 15.35 -14.60 -49.50
CA TYR A 248 16.33 -15.30 -48.69
C TYR A 248 17.70 -14.62 -48.78
N PHE A 249 18.46 -14.69 -47.69
CA PHE A 249 19.83 -14.22 -47.59
C PHE A 249 20.62 -15.07 -46.59
N ASN A 250 21.94 -15.18 -46.79
CA ASN A 250 22.84 -15.91 -45.90
C ASN A 250 23.76 -14.95 -45.13
N LEU A 251 24.58 -15.50 -44.22
CA LEU A 251 25.46 -14.70 -43.35
C LEU A 251 26.52 -13.91 -44.12
N ASP A 252 27.15 -14.53 -45.13
CA ASP A 252 28.16 -13.85 -45.96
C ASP A 252 27.55 -12.63 -46.66
N PHE A 253 26.29 -12.75 -47.12
CA PHE A 253 25.56 -11.65 -47.72
C PHE A 253 25.27 -10.55 -46.70
N ILE A 254 24.84 -10.90 -45.49
CA ILE A 254 24.63 -9.94 -44.39
C ILE A 254 25.92 -9.18 -44.09
N PHE A 255 27.02 -9.86 -43.81
CA PHE A 255 28.29 -9.21 -43.43
C PHE A 255 28.85 -8.30 -44.53
N LYS A 256 28.62 -8.64 -45.80
CA LYS A 256 29.15 -7.88 -46.93
C LYS A 256 28.29 -6.66 -47.27
N ASN A 257 26.96 -6.76 -47.10
CA ASN A 257 26.01 -5.81 -47.69
C ASN A 257 25.08 -5.12 -46.69
N ALA A 258 24.84 -5.68 -45.50
CA ALA A 258 23.95 -5.08 -44.51
C ALA A 258 24.63 -3.96 -43.71
N ILE A 259 23.90 -2.88 -43.49
CA ILE A 259 24.24 -1.78 -42.57
C ILE A 259 23.43 -1.85 -41.27
N GLU A 260 22.27 -2.49 -41.28
CA GLU A 260 21.47 -2.76 -40.07
C GLU A 260 20.86 -4.16 -40.12
N VAL A 261 20.71 -4.80 -38.97
CA VAL A 261 19.93 -6.02 -38.78
C VAL A 261 18.97 -5.78 -37.61
N ILE A 262 17.69 -6.11 -37.80
CA ILE A 262 16.59 -5.80 -36.87
C ILE A 262 15.78 -7.08 -36.63
N LEU A 263 15.49 -7.36 -35.35
CA LEU A 263 14.54 -8.41 -34.95
C LEU A 263 13.21 -7.79 -34.54
N PHE A 264 12.13 -8.42 -34.99
CA PHE A 264 10.74 -8.04 -34.76
C PHE A 264 10.08 -9.12 -33.92
N GLY A 265 10.08 -8.94 -32.61
CA GLY A 265 9.37 -9.81 -31.66
C GLY A 265 8.13 -9.09 -31.13
N GLY A 266 7.09 -9.83 -30.73
CA GLY A 266 5.76 -9.33 -30.31
C GLY A 266 5.63 -7.82 -30.03
N ASP A 267 6.32 -7.31 -29.01
CA ASP A 267 6.32 -5.91 -28.55
C ASP A 267 7.67 -5.17 -28.71
N LYS A 268 8.67 -5.79 -29.35
CA LYS A 268 10.06 -5.32 -29.35
C LYS A 268 10.63 -5.20 -30.75
N ILE A 269 11.29 -4.07 -30.98
CA ILE A 269 12.11 -3.82 -32.15
C ILE A 269 13.55 -3.80 -31.68
N ILE A 270 14.29 -4.87 -31.98
CA ILE A 270 15.60 -5.14 -31.36
C ILE A 270 16.70 -4.98 -32.42
N PRO A 271 17.63 -4.02 -32.26
CA PRO A 271 18.77 -3.91 -33.15
C PRO A 271 19.81 -4.99 -32.82
N VAL A 272 20.33 -5.65 -33.86
CA VAL A 272 21.42 -6.63 -33.76
C VAL A 272 22.73 -5.94 -34.13
N LEU A 273 23.62 -5.79 -33.14
CA LEU A 273 24.86 -5.02 -33.28
C LEU A 273 26.01 -5.86 -33.88
N SER A 274 26.03 -7.15 -33.58
CA SER A 274 26.99 -8.10 -34.14
C SER A 274 26.37 -9.49 -34.28
N ILE A 275 26.84 -10.24 -35.28
CA ILE A 275 26.53 -11.67 -35.45
C ILE A 275 27.87 -12.43 -35.45
N ASN A 276 28.03 -13.44 -34.59
CA ASN A 276 29.29 -14.18 -34.41
C ASN A 276 30.50 -13.27 -34.14
N ASP A 277 30.31 -12.26 -33.28
CA ASP A 277 31.30 -11.21 -32.97
C ASP A 277 31.74 -10.32 -34.15
N ILE A 278 31.14 -10.49 -35.33
CA ILE A 278 31.34 -9.59 -36.48
C ILE A 278 30.29 -8.49 -36.40
N PHE A 279 30.72 -7.23 -36.28
CA PHE A 279 29.82 -6.08 -36.23
C PHE A 279 29.04 -5.93 -37.53
N ILE A 280 27.76 -5.60 -37.39
CA ILE A 280 26.91 -5.17 -38.50
C ILE A 280 27.08 -3.65 -38.63
N GLY A 281 27.41 -3.18 -39.84
CA GLY A 281 27.67 -1.76 -40.06
C GLY A 281 28.82 -1.24 -39.20
N ASP A 282 28.54 -0.25 -38.36
CA ASP A 282 29.48 0.37 -37.41
C ASP A 282 29.41 -0.22 -36.00
N GLY A 283 28.60 -1.27 -35.80
CA GLY A 283 28.36 -1.89 -34.49
C GLY A 283 27.43 -1.09 -33.58
N ASN A 284 26.80 -0.02 -34.08
CA ASN A 284 25.80 0.76 -33.37
C ASN A 284 24.39 0.48 -33.90
N LYS A 285 23.40 0.96 -33.15
CA LYS A 285 22.01 0.96 -33.60
C LYS A 285 21.86 1.86 -34.81
N GLY A 286 21.31 1.33 -35.90
CA GLY A 286 21.11 2.11 -37.11
C GLY A 286 19.83 2.95 -37.15
N VAL A 287 19.78 3.82 -38.15
CA VAL A 287 18.78 4.89 -38.31
C VAL A 287 17.41 4.33 -38.64
N VAL A 288 17.31 3.26 -39.43
CA VAL A 288 16.03 2.62 -39.76
C VAL A 288 15.43 2.02 -38.50
N CYS A 289 16.22 1.27 -37.73
CA CYS A 289 15.78 0.72 -36.45
C CYS A 289 15.35 1.81 -35.45
N GLU A 290 16.08 2.92 -35.37
CA GLU A 290 15.75 4.01 -34.46
C GLU A 290 14.43 4.70 -34.84
N ASN A 291 14.17 4.91 -36.13
CA ASN A 291 12.90 5.48 -36.59
C ASN A 291 11.73 4.53 -36.32
N ILE A 292 11.89 3.23 -36.58
CA ILE A 292 10.87 2.22 -36.26
C ILE A 292 10.63 2.18 -34.75
N GLN A 293 11.67 2.20 -33.91
CA GLN A 293 11.52 2.25 -32.44
C GLN A 293 10.78 3.52 -31.98
N LYS A 294 11.17 4.70 -32.47
CA LYS A 294 10.51 5.97 -32.12
C LYS A 294 9.04 5.96 -32.50
N TRP A 295 8.72 5.51 -33.70
CA TRP A 295 7.34 5.36 -34.14
C TRP A 295 6.58 4.33 -33.31
N TYR A 296 7.18 3.17 -33.03
CA TYR A 296 6.56 2.11 -32.25
C TYR A 296 6.29 2.53 -30.80
N ILE A 297 7.19 3.33 -30.20
CA ILE A 297 7.01 3.93 -28.87
C ILE A 297 5.93 5.01 -28.89
N ASN A 298 5.95 5.91 -29.88
CA ASN A 298 5.03 7.05 -29.96
C ASN A 298 3.59 6.64 -30.33
N GLN A 299 3.40 5.67 -31.24
CA GLN A 299 2.07 5.11 -31.54
C GLN A 299 1.60 4.05 -30.54
N GLY A 300 2.48 3.54 -29.68
CA GLY A 300 2.07 2.75 -28.50
C GLY A 300 1.25 3.56 -27.47
N GLY A 301 1.01 4.85 -27.74
CA GLY A 301 0.07 5.71 -27.05
C GLY A 301 -1.32 5.84 -27.71
N GLU A 302 -1.49 5.50 -29.00
CA GLU A 302 -2.77 5.64 -29.73
C GLU A 302 -3.45 4.30 -30.08
N ASP A 303 -2.71 3.18 -30.07
CA ASP A 303 -3.28 1.83 -30.20
C ASP A 303 -3.74 1.40 -28.80
N GLU A 304 -4.90 1.90 -28.35
CA GLU A 304 -5.42 1.64 -27.00
C GLU A 304 -5.70 0.16 -26.75
N GLY A 305 -5.78 -0.69 -27.78
CA GLY A 305 -6.20 -2.08 -27.68
C GLY A 305 -7.68 -2.24 -28.02
N ASP A 306 -8.05 -3.38 -28.58
CA ASP A 306 -9.36 -3.61 -29.19
C ASP A 306 -10.45 -4.00 -28.17
N GLU A 307 -10.08 -4.55 -27.01
CA GLU A 307 -11.04 -5.04 -26.01
C GLU A 307 -10.73 -4.52 -24.61
N GLU A 308 -11.73 -3.91 -23.96
CA GLU A 308 -11.61 -3.26 -22.65
C GLU A 308 -11.98 -4.20 -21.50
N ILE A 309 -11.27 -4.03 -20.38
CA ILE A 309 -11.47 -4.76 -19.14
C ILE A 309 -12.10 -3.80 -18.13
N ASP A 310 -13.41 -3.89 -17.94
CA ASP A 310 -14.09 -3.21 -16.83
C ASP A 310 -13.81 -3.97 -15.53
N LEU A 311 -13.39 -3.27 -14.47
CA LEU A 311 -13.12 -3.89 -13.17
C LEU A 311 -14.39 -4.10 -12.33
N ASN A 312 -15.52 -3.49 -12.70
CA ASN A 312 -16.78 -3.67 -12.02
C ASN A 312 -17.64 -4.72 -12.72
N MET A 313 -18.24 -5.64 -11.96
CA MET A 313 -19.37 -6.40 -12.51
C MET A 313 -20.53 -5.45 -12.76
N ASN A 314 -20.92 -5.36 -14.03
CA ASN A 314 -22.06 -4.55 -14.42
C ASN A 314 -23.36 -5.22 -13.97
N LYS A 315 -24.45 -4.45 -14.02
CA LYS A 315 -25.78 -4.90 -13.60
C LYS A 315 -26.22 -6.17 -14.33
N GLU A 316 -26.03 -6.21 -15.65
CA GLU A 316 -26.49 -7.31 -16.51
C GLU A 316 -25.82 -8.63 -16.12
N GLN A 317 -24.50 -8.61 -15.90
CA GLN A 317 -23.73 -9.76 -15.44
C GLN A 317 -24.16 -10.27 -14.06
N LEU A 318 -24.56 -9.38 -13.14
CA LEU A 318 -25.06 -9.79 -11.84
C LEU A 318 -26.46 -10.41 -11.92
N LEU A 319 -27.31 -9.91 -12.81
CA LEU A 319 -28.69 -10.40 -13.00
C LEU A 319 -28.77 -11.78 -13.66
N ASP A 320 -27.67 -12.30 -14.21
CA ASP A 320 -27.55 -13.70 -14.63
C ASP A 320 -27.64 -14.67 -13.44
N TYR A 321 -27.41 -14.18 -12.22
CA TYR A 321 -27.46 -14.97 -10.99
C TYR A 321 -28.75 -14.70 -10.20
N LYS A 322 -29.35 -15.76 -9.65
CA LYS A 322 -30.52 -15.68 -8.76
C LYS A 322 -30.18 -15.44 -7.29
N GLY A 323 -28.91 -15.59 -6.92
CA GLY A 323 -28.46 -15.39 -5.56
C GLY A 323 -26.94 -15.44 -5.42
N LEU A 324 -26.44 -14.82 -4.37
CA LEU A 324 -25.05 -14.84 -3.95
C LEU A 324 -24.94 -15.75 -2.72
N ILE A 325 -24.04 -16.72 -2.75
CA ILE A 325 -23.83 -17.64 -1.61
C ILE A 325 -22.48 -17.34 -0.97
N SER A 326 -22.51 -16.87 0.27
CA SER A 326 -21.32 -16.65 1.10
C SER A 326 -20.99 -17.93 1.88
N VAL A 327 -19.74 -18.39 1.83
CA VAL A 327 -19.25 -19.55 2.60
C VAL A 327 -18.18 -19.07 3.58
N SER A 328 -18.60 -18.64 4.77
CA SER A 328 -17.76 -17.84 5.67
C SER A 328 -18.39 -17.64 7.05
N GLY A 329 -17.70 -16.90 7.94
CA GLY A 329 -18.34 -16.26 9.10
C GLY A 329 -19.13 -15.00 8.72
N ASP A 330 -19.60 -14.24 9.72
CA ASP A 330 -20.49 -13.07 9.54
C ASP A 330 -19.85 -11.88 8.80
N GLY A 331 -18.51 -11.78 8.79
CA GLY A 331 -17.78 -10.67 8.17
C GLY A 331 -17.95 -10.56 6.65
N LEU A 332 -17.88 -11.67 5.91
CA LEU A 332 -18.04 -11.62 4.44
C LEU A 332 -19.48 -11.25 4.01
N PRO A 333 -20.56 -11.78 4.62
CA PRO A 333 -21.90 -11.24 4.43
C PRO A 333 -21.99 -9.74 4.71
N HIS A 334 -21.36 -9.24 5.77
CA HIS A 334 -21.30 -7.81 6.08
C HIS A 334 -20.61 -7.01 4.97
N GLU A 335 -19.49 -7.51 4.43
CA GLU A 335 -18.77 -6.90 3.29
C GLU A 335 -19.62 -6.89 2.01
N ILE A 336 -20.28 -8.00 1.69
CA ILE A 336 -21.16 -8.13 0.51
C ILE A 336 -22.28 -7.09 0.59
N ILE A 337 -22.94 -6.97 1.74
CA ILE A 337 -24.03 -6.01 1.96
C ILE A 337 -23.52 -4.59 1.80
N ASN A 338 -22.43 -4.22 2.46
CA ASN A 338 -21.86 -2.87 2.32
C ASN A 338 -21.39 -2.59 0.88
N GLY A 339 -20.91 -3.60 0.15
CA GLY A 339 -20.58 -3.51 -1.27
C GLY A 339 -21.79 -3.23 -2.15
N LEU A 340 -22.89 -3.97 -1.96
CA LEU A 340 -24.15 -3.78 -2.69
C LEU A 340 -24.74 -2.39 -2.41
N PHE A 341 -24.74 -1.94 -1.16
CA PHE A 341 -25.32 -0.65 -0.77
C PHE A 341 -24.53 0.58 -1.26
N LYS A 342 -23.26 0.40 -1.69
CA LYS A 342 -22.47 1.44 -2.37
C LYS A 342 -22.82 1.62 -3.84
N ARG A 343 -23.56 0.68 -4.44
CA ARG A 343 -23.91 0.74 -5.85
C ARG A 343 -25.07 1.71 -6.12
N ASN A 344 -25.07 2.31 -7.30
CA ASN A 344 -26.14 3.21 -7.75
C ASN A 344 -27.41 2.43 -8.16
N ASP A 345 -27.27 1.19 -8.58
CA ASP A 345 -28.33 0.27 -9.04
C ASP A 345 -28.76 -0.73 -7.94
N ARG A 346 -28.45 -0.44 -6.67
CA ARG A 346 -28.64 -1.36 -5.55
C ARG A 346 -30.08 -1.82 -5.38
N ASP A 347 -31.06 -0.95 -5.55
CA ASP A 347 -32.47 -1.25 -5.24
C ASP A 347 -32.98 -2.33 -6.21
N GLU A 348 -32.60 -2.23 -7.49
CA GLU A 348 -32.94 -3.22 -8.51
C GLU A 348 -32.22 -4.56 -8.31
N ILE A 349 -30.98 -4.53 -7.81
CA ILE A 349 -30.22 -5.76 -7.51
C ILE A 349 -30.77 -6.47 -6.28
N LEU A 350 -31.06 -5.72 -5.20
CA LEU A 350 -31.56 -6.27 -3.93
C LEU A 350 -32.97 -6.85 -4.06
N ASP A 351 -33.76 -6.36 -5.02
CA ASP A 351 -35.07 -6.94 -5.35
C ASP A 351 -34.99 -8.29 -6.07
N TYR A 352 -33.84 -8.61 -6.70
CA TYR A 352 -33.69 -9.77 -7.58
C TYR A 352 -32.72 -10.84 -7.05
N ILE A 353 -31.63 -10.43 -6.41
CA ILE A 353 -30.57 -11.30 -5.92
C ILE A 353 -30.70 -11.50 -4.42
N GLY A 354 -30.91 -12.74 -3.96
CA GLY A 354 -30.85 -13.06 -2.53
C GLY A 354 -29.45 -13.44 -2.05
N LEU A 355 -29.19 -13.19 -0.77
CA LEU A 355 -27.97 -13.58 -0.10
C LEU A 355 -28.17 -14.87 0.71
N GLY A 356 -27.54 -15.96 0.27
CA GLY A 356 -27.42 -17.21 1.02
C GLY A 356 -26.14 -17.20 1.87
N ILE A 357 -26.21 -17.72 3.10
CA ILE A 357 -25.07 -17.79 4.01
C ILE A 357 -24.88 -19.23 4.47
N LEU A 358 -23.72 -19.81 4.14
CA LEU A 358 -23.26 -21.09 4.65
C LEU A 358 -22.23 -20.84 5.77
N PRO A 359 -22.46 -21.36 6.99
CA PRO A 359 -21.58 -21.11 8.12
C PRO A 359 -20.20 -21.72 7.89
N GLY A 360 -19.17 -20.87 7.90
CA GLY A 360 -17.76 -21.24 7.75
C GLY A 360 -16.82 -20.56 8.77
N GLY A 361 -17.33 -19.71 9.67
CA GLY A 361 -16.53 -18.98 10.66
C GLY A 361 -16.84 -19.34 12.11
N SER A 362 -16.18 -18.66 13.05
CA SER A 362 -16.53 -18.64 14.48
C SER A 362 -17.65 -17.63 14.74
N GLY A 363 -18.62 -17.94 15.59
CA GLY A 363 -19.79 -17.07 15.83
C GLY A 363 -21.01 -17.40 14.97
N ASN A 364 -20.96 -17.17 13.64
CA ASN A 364 -22.05 -17.42 12.67
C ASN A 364 -23.43 -16.90 13.11
N ALA A 365 -23.47 -15.72 13.70
CA ALA A 365 -24.64 -15.14 14.33
C ALA A 365 -25.79 -14.88 13.35
N ILE A 366 -25.49 -14.37 12.13
CA ILE A 366 -26.51 -13.99 11.15
C ILE A 366 -27.31 -15.22 10.71
N ILE A 367 -26.62 -16.26 10.24
CA ILE A 367 -27.28 -17.52 9.82
C ILE A 367 -27.93 -18.24 10.99
N SER A 368 -27.31 -18.20 12.18
CA SER A 368 -27.90 -18.78 13.39
C SER A 368 -29.21 -18.08 13.78
N SER A 369 -29.29 -16.77 13.62
CA SER A 369 -30.51 -15.97 13.83
C SER A 369 -31.62 -16.34 12.86
N ILE A 370 -31.28 -16.49 11.57
CA ILE A 370 -32.25 -16.90 10.54
C ILE A 370 -32.82 -18.27 10.86
N LEU A 371 -31.95 -19.26 11.09
CA LEU A 371 -32.36 -20.64 11.42
C LEU A 371 -33.14 -20.70 12.74
N TYR A 372 -32.74 -19.91 13.75
CA TYR A 372 -33.46 -19.80 15.02
C TYR A 372 -34.89 -19.28 14.83
N GLN A 373 -35.09 -18.26 13.99
CA GLN A 373 -36.42 -17.68 13.75
C GLN A 373 -37.37 -18.65 13.05
N ILE A 374 -36.86 -19.48 12.13
CA ILE A 374 -37.65 -20.51 11.45
C ILE A 374 -37.71 -21.85 12.22
N GLN A 375 -37.13 -21.90 13.42
CA GLN A 375 -37.09 -23.07 14.31
C GLN A 375 -36.39 -24.29 13.71
N GLU A 376 -35.37 -24.07 12.88
CA GLU A 376 -34.55 -25.12 12.27
C GLU A 376 -33.24 -25.32 13.05
N PRO A 377 -32.64 -26.53 13.00
CA PRO A 377 -31.32 -26.76 13.59
C PRO A 377 -30.25 -25.84 12.97
N ARG A 378 -29.39 -25.27 13.82
CA ARG A 378 -28.30 -24.36 13.42
C ARG A 378 -27.09 -25.14 12.90
N THR A 379 -27.28 -25.84 11.79
CA THR A 379 -26.25 -26.67 11.15
C THR A 379 -26.01 -26.26 9.71
N LEU A 380 -24.85 -26.65 9.17
CA LEU A 380 -24.47 -26.38 7.78
C LEU A 380 -25.47 -27.01 6.79
N GLU A 381 -25.91 -28.23 7.07
CA GLU A 381 -26.85 -28.98 6.25
C GLU A 381 -28.21 -28.28 6.19
N CYS A 382 -28.68 -27.75 7.33
CA CYS A 382 -29.93 -27.00 7.35
C CYS A 382 -29.81 -25.68 6.59
N ALA A 383 -28.71 -24.94 6.76
CA ALA A 383 -28.45 -23.72 6.00
C ALA A 383 -28.45 -24.01 4.48
N ALA A 384 -27.70 -25.04 4.05
CA ALA A 384 -27.64 -25.45 2.65
C ALA A 384 -29.02 -25.88 2.13
N TYR A 385 -29.77 -26.65 2.91
CA TYR A 385 -31.11 -27.09 2.54
C TYR A 385 -32.08 -25.91 2.36
N GLN A 386 -32.05 -24.89 3.24
CA GLN A 386 -32.89 -23.71 3.08
C GLN A 386 -32.49 -22.87 1.86
N ILE A 387 -31.19 -22.75 1.55
CA ILE A 387 -30.73 -22.09 0.32
C ILE A 387 -31.23 -22.85 -0.92
N CYS A 388 -31.12 -24.17 -0.93
CA CYS A 388 -31.59 -25.01 -2.05
C CYS A 388 -33.10 -24.93 -2.29
N LYS A 389 -33.91 -24.64 -1.25
CA LYS A 389 -35.35 -24.39 -1.42
C LYS A 389 -35.64 -23.12 -2.23
N GLY A 390 -34.70 -22.18 -2.31
CA GLY A 390 -34.85 -20.94 -3.06
C GLY A 390 -35.94 -20.00 -2.53
N VAL A 391 -36.25 -20.09 -1.22
CA VAL A 391 -37.24 -19.20 -0.58
C VAL A 391 -36.55 -17.98 -0.01
N PHE A 392 -37.00 -16.80 -0.42
CA PHE A 392 -36.45 -15.53 0.05
C PHE A 392 -37.20 -15.07 1.30
N HIS A 393 -36.43 -14.63 2.30
CA HIS A 393 -36.94 -14.01 3.51
C HIS A 393 -36.45 -12.56 3.54
N LYS A 394 -37.35 -11.63 3.88
CA LYS A 394 -36.98 -10.25 4.12
C LYS A 394 -36.19 -10.13 5.42
N MET A 395 -35.28 -9.17 5.44
CA MET A 395 -34.44 -8.86 6.59
C MET A 395 -34.24 -7.35 6.65
N ASP A 396 -34.41 -6.79 7.84
CA ASP A 396 -34.11 -5.40 8.12
C ASP A 396 -32.61 -5.15 8.02
N ILE A 397 -32.24 -4.01 7.46
CA ILE A 397 -30.87 -3.51 7.40
C ILE A 397 -30.88 -2.13 8.04
N PHE A 398 -30.01 -1.89 9.01
CA PHE A 398 -29.90 -0.58 9.64
C PHE A 398 -28.74 0.21 9.05
N LYS A 399 -28.94 1.51 8.89
CA LYS A 399 -27.90 2.45 8.52
C LYS A 399 -27.29 3.04 9.80
N PHE A 400 -25.98 2.97 9.91
CA PHE A 400 -25.22 3.60 10.98
C PHE A 400 -24.37 4.75 10.43
N GLN A 401 -24.33 5.86 11.16
CA GLN A 401 -23.55 7.04 10.81
C GLN A 401 -22.62 7.41 11.96
N CYS A 402 -21.32 7.43 11.71
CA CYS A 402 -20.34 7.99 12.65
C CYS A 402 -19.99 9.45 12.29
N SER A 403 -19.21 10.08 13.16
CA SER A 403 -18.61 11.40 12.91
C SER A 403 -17.94 11.43 11.52
N GLN A 404 -18.14 12.52 10.75
CA GLN A 404 -17.71 12.69 9.34
C GLN A 404 -18.62 12.10 8.24
N ASN A 405 -19.92 11.90 8.47
CA ASN A 405 -20.88 11.41 7.45
C ASN A 405 -20.52 10.06 6.80
N GLN A 406 -19.67 9.24 7.42
CA GLN A 406 -19.48 7.88 6.94
C GLN A 406 -20.74 7.08 7.23
N HIS A 407 -21.14 6.29 6.25
CA HIS A 407 -22.33 5.45 6.31
C HIS A 407 -21.91 4.00 6.19
N PHE A 408 -22.34 3.23 7.17
CA PHE A 408 -22.19 1.78 7.17
C PHE A 408 -23.57 1.16 7.30
N TYR A 409 -23.69 -0.04 6.74
CA TYR A 409 -24.90 -0.83 6.82
C TYR A 409 -24.60 -2.04 7.68
N GLY A 410 -25.47 -2.29 8.65
CA GLY A 410 -25.37 -3.44 9.53
C GLY A 410 -26.65 -4.26 9.48
N VAL A 411 -26.50 -5.53 9.81
CA VAL A 411 -27.60 -6.51 9.80
C VAL A 411 -27.76 -7.24 11.11
N LEU A 412 -26.74 -7.23 11.98
CA LEU A 412 -26.70 -8.02 13.20
C LEU A 412 -26.88 -7.14 14.44
N SER A 413 -25.92 -6.25 14.70
CA SER A 413 -25.83 -5.57 15.99
C SER A 413 -24.94 -4.32 15.99
N VAL A 414 -25.13 -3.47 16.99
CA VAL A 414 -24.20 -2.39 17.35
C VAL A 414 -23.83 -2.50 18.83
N ALA A 415 -22.54 -2.49 19.14
CA ALA A 415 -22.00 -2.54 20.50
C ALA A 415 -20.98 -1.41 20.76
N TRP A 416 -20.95 -0.88 21.99
CA TRP A 416 -20.07 0.24 22.39
C TRP A 416 -19.36 0.03 23.74
N SER A 417 -19.81 -0.92 24.56
CA SER A 417 -19.30 -1.11 25.94
C SER A 417 -18.76 -2.53 26.16
N TYR A 418 -19.22 -3.25 27.19
CA TYR A 418 -18.76 -4.60 27.54
C TYR A 418 -18.70 -5.56 26.34
N ILE A 419 -19.73 -5.56 25.48
CA ILE A 419 -19.76 -6.43 24.30
C ILE A 419 -18.70 -6.03 23.28
N CYS A 420 -18.53 -4.73 23.02
CA CYS A 420 -17.49 -4.22 22.11
C CYS A 420 -16.08 -4.64 22.59
N ASP A 421 -15.83 -4.56 23.90
CA ASP A 421 -14.59 -5.07 24.48
C ASP A 421 -14.42 -6.58 24.22
N CYS A 422 -15.49 -7.37 24.32
CA CYS A 422 -15.45 -8.82 24.12
C CYS A 422 -15.24 -9.19 22.66
N ASP A 423 -15.91 -8.51 21.73
CA ASP A 423 -15.75 -8.73 20.29
C ASP A 423 -14.32 -8.43 19.86
N LEU A 424 -13.83 -7.23 20.18
CA LEU A 424 -12.59 -6.73 19.61
C LEU A 424 -11.34 -7.21 20.34
N ASN A 425 -11.38 -7.28 21.67
CA ASN A 425 -10.18 -7.58 22.45
C ASN A 425 -9.99 -9.08 22.71
N SER A 426 -10.95 -9.95 22.39
CA SER A 426 -10.80 -11.41 22.51
C SER A 426 -10.07 -12.06 21.33
N GLU A 427 -9.74 -11.29 20.28
CA GLU A 427 -9.12 -11.81 19.05
C GLU A 427 -7.78 -12.54 19.28
N HIS A 428 -6.97 -12.12 20.25
CA HIS A 428 -5.73 -12.82 20.62
C HIS A 428 -5.96 -14.23 21.19
N LEU A 429 -7.21 -14.59 21.52
CA LEU A 429 -7.63 -15.91 21.99
C LEU A 429 -8.34 -16.73 20.90
N ARG A 430 -8.22 -16.36 19.62
CA ARG A 430 -8.91 -17.04 18.50
C ARG A 430 -8.63 -18.54 18.40
N PHE A 431 -7.49 -19.00 18.93
CA PHE A 431 -7.17 -20.43 19.04
C PHE A 431 -8.15 -21.23 19.93
N LEU A 432 -8.93 -20.57 20.80
CA LEU A 432 -9.98 -21.17 21.62
C LEU A 432 -11.33 -21.28 20.90
N SER A 433 -11.43 -20.86 19.64
CA SER A 433 -12.71 -20.79 18.91
C SER A 433 -13.76 -20.00 19.72
N ASP A 434 -15.03 -20.42 19.70
CA ASP A 434 -16.14 -19.74 20.38
C ASP A 434 -15.94 -19.58 21.91
N LEU A 435 -15.16 -20.45 22.56
CA LEU A 435 -14.86 -20.37 24.00
C LEU A 435 -14.12 -19.07 24.37
N ARG A 436 -13.49 -18.39 23.40
CA ARG A 436 -12.80 -17.11 23.62
C ARG A 436 -13.72 -16.05 24.21
N PHE A 437 -14.98 -16.03 23.79
CA PHE A 437 -15.97 -15.06 24.25
C PHE A 437 -16.33 -15.29 25.72
N ASP A 438 -16.40 -16.56 26.14
CA ASP A 438 -16.70 -16.93 27.53
C ASP A 438 -15.55 -16.52 28.45
N VAL A 439 -14.32 -16.90 28.09
CA VAL A 439 -13.11 -16.65 28.88
C VAL A 439 -12.87 -15.14 29.01
N PHE A 440 -12.89 -14.43 27.87
CA PHE A 440 -12.66 -12.99 27.89
C PHE A 440 -13.84 -12.22 28.49
N GLY A 441 -15.07 -12.69 28.26
CA GLY A 441 -16.28 -12.13 28.83
C GLY A 441 -16.28 -12.18 30.35
N VAL A 442 -15.91 -13.31 30.95
CA VAL A 442 -15.78 -13.42 32.42
C VAL A 442 -14.66 -12.51 32.94
N TYR A 443 -13.50 -12.51 32.28
CA TYR A 443 -12.39 -11.61 32.64
C TYR A 443 -12.85 -10.14 32.63
N ARG A 444 -13.52 -9.70 31.57
CA ARG A 444 -14.00 -8.31 31.43
C ARG A 444 -15.12 -7.97 32.41
N ALA A 445 -15.96 -8.95 32.77
CA ALA A 445 -17.03 -8.78 33.75
C ALA A 445 -16.48 -8.61 35.18
N ILE A 446 -15.32 -9.21 35.48
CA ILE A 446 -14.58 -9.00 36.74
C ILE A 446 -13.84 -7.65 36.70
N PHE A 447 -13.11 -7.37 35.63
CA PHE A 447 -12.32 -6.14 35.45
C PHE A 447 -13.07 -5.11 34.59
N GLN A 448 -14.17 -4.60 35.15
CA GLN A 448 -15.10 -3.74 34.42
C GLN A 448 -14.55 -2.35 34.16
N LYS A 449 -14.79 -1.84 32.94
CA LYS A 449 -14.65 -0.42 32.60
C LYS A 449 -15.95 0.33 32.86
N ASN A 450 -15.88 1.66 32.83
CA ASN A 450 -17.06 2.54 32.88
C ASN A 450 -17.12 3.33 31.57
N TYR A 451 -18.30 3.37 30.96
CA TYR A 451 -18.52 4.07 29.69
C TYR A 451 -19.47 5.23 29.93
N LYS A 452 -18.95 6.46 30.01
CA LYS A 452 -19.80 7.64 30.19
C LYS A 452 -20.30 8.11 28.83
N GLY A 453 -21.62 8.18 28.67
CA GLY A 453 -22.21 8.59 27.40
C GLY A 453 -23.59 9.21 27.55
N LYS A 454 -24.05 9.81 26.47
CA LYS A 454 -25.41 10.32 26.29
C LYS A 454 -26.09 9.55 25.17
N LEU A 455 -27.12 8.81 25.54
CA LEU A 455 -27.94 8.01 24.63
C LEU A 455 -29.25 8.75 24.37
N SER A 456 -29.52 9.04 23.10
CA SER A 456 -30.79 9.59 22.62
C SER A 456 -31.45 8.57 21.71
N PHE A 457 -32.75 8.30 21.84
CA PHE A 457 -33.44 7.35 20.96
C PHE A 457 -34.92 7.69 20.77
N THR A 458 -35.50 7.21 19.66
CA THR A 458 -36.93 7.36 19.36
C THR A 458 -37.54 6.04 18.89
N CYS A 459 -38.83 5.88 19.16
CA CYS A 459 -39.65 4.75 18.68
C CYS A 459 -40.51 5.15 17.48
N GLN A 460 -40.54 6.44 17.13
CA GLN A 460 -41.32 6.94 16.01
C GLN A 460 -40.57 6.74 14.69
N ASN A 461 -41.31 6.58 13.60
CA ASN A 461 -40.72 6.59 12.28
C ASN A 461 -40.13 7.97 11.99
N ILE A 462 -38.94 7.99 11.42
CA ILE A 462 -38.26 9.20 10.98
C ILE A 462 -37.89 9.05 9.51
N ASP A 463 -38.20 10.07 8.70
CA ASP A 463 -37.89 10.04 7.26
C ASP A 463 -36.39 10.22 7.00
N ALA A 464 -35.71 10.96 7.86
CA ALA A 464 -34.26 11.17 7.82
C ALA A 464 -33.66 11.30 9.23
N LEU A 465 -32.44 10.79 9.41
CA LEU A 465 -31.69 10.98 10.65
C LEU A 465 -31.29 12.46 10.80
N PRO A 466 -31.50 13.08 11.97
CA PRO A 466 -31.00 14.43 12.22
C PRO A 466 -29.47 14.48 12.12
N PRO A 467 -28.87 15.52 11.51
CA PRO A 467 -27.42 15.69 11.44
C PRO A 467 -26.75 15.60 12.81
N LEU A 468 -25.55 15.03 12.87
CA LEU A 468 -24.84 14.79 14.14
C LEU A 468 -24.54 16.10 14.90
N GLU A 469 -24.40 17.21 14.19
CA GLU A 469 -24.13 18.54 14.73
C GLU A 469 -25.38 19.20 15.35
N GLN A 470 -26.57 18.76 14.95
CA GLN A 470 -27.83 19.29 15.48
C GLN A 470 -28.09 18.76 16.88
N SER A 471 -28.26 19.64 17.87
CA SER A 471 -28.67 19.22 19.22
C SER A 471 -30.05 18.57 19.20
N LEU A 472 -30.19 17.44 19.91
CA LEU A 472 -31.47 16.75 20.09
C LEU A 472 -32.16 17.10 21.41
N GLU A 473 -31.54 17.88 22.31
CA GLU A 473 -32.02 18.07 23.69
C GLU A 473 -33.42 18.66 23.82
N ASN A 474 -33.85 19.43 22.81
CA ASN A 474 -35.17 20.08 22.79
C ASN A 474 -36.18 19.33 21.91
N ASN A 475 -35.87 18.11 21.46
CA ASN A 475 -36.74 17.34 20.59
C ASN A 475 -37.62 16.39 21.42
N GLU A 476 -38.91 16.71 21.55
CA GLU A 476 -39.87 15.92 22.35
C GLU A 476 -40.08 14.48 21.83
N ASP A 477 -39.77 14.21 20.56
CA ASP A 477 -39.88 12.88 19.96
C ASP A 477 -38.70 11.96 20.33
N TRP A 478 -37.65 12.49 20.97
CA TRP A 478 -36.46 11.77 21.40
C TRP A 478 -36.38 11.66 22.92
N LYS A 479 -36.07 10.47 23.41
CA LYS A 479 -35.78 10.23 24.83
C LYS A 479 -34.28 10.31 25.05
N HIS A 480 -33.85 11.00 26.11
CA HIS A 480 -32.44 11.23 26.43
C HIS A 480 -32.05 10.58 27.76
N ILE A 481 -30.91 9.91 27.77
CA ILE A 481 -30.30 9.27 28.94
C ILE A 481 -28.81 9.59 28.94
N GLU A 482 -28.37 10.45 29.84
CA GLU A 482 -26.95 10.65 30.13
C GLU A 482 -26.58 9.86 31.39
N ASN A 483 -25.68 8.89 31.26
CA ASN A 483 -25.27 8.04 32.39
C ASN A 483 -23.91 7.38 32.13
N GLU A 484 -23.41 6.66 33.13
CA GLU A 484 -22.37 5.66 32.95
C GLU A 484 -23.00 4.29 32.66
N PHE A 485 -22.57 3.67 31.57
CA PHE A 485 -23.04 2.39 31.07
C PHE A 485 -22.00 1.30 31.36
N LYS A 486 -22.49 0.12 31.74
CA LYS A 486 -21.72 -1.13 31.86
C LYS A 486 -21.95 -2.05 30.68
N TYR A 487 -23.16 -2.02 30.14
CA TYR A 487 -23.58 -2.79 29.00
C TYR A 487 -24.46 -1.91 28.12
N PHE A 488 -24.28 -2.02 26.81
CA PHE A 488 -24.99 -1.32 25.77
C PHE A 488 -24.91 -2.18 24.51
N MET A 489 -26.06 -2.48 23.93
CA MET A 489 -26.17 -3.23 22.69
C MET A 489 -27.46 -2.85 21.96
N LEU A 490 -27.38 -2.75 20.64
CA LEU A 490 -28.53 -2.74 19.74
C LEU A 490 -28.52 -4.03 18.95
N MET A 491 -29.67 -4.68 18.84
CA MET A 491 -29.80 -5.94 18.11
C MET A 491 -30.85 -5.81 17.02
N ASN A 492 -30.48 -6.23 15.83
CA ASN A 492 -31.39 -6.39 14.69
C ASN A 492 -31.81 -7.86 14.49
N THR A 493 -31.11 -8.79 15.16
CA THR A 493 -31.43 -10.23 15.14
C THR A 493 -31.34 -10.85 16.54
N PRO A 494 -31.94 -12.03 16.78
CA PRO A 494 -32.02 -12.59 18.14
C PRO A 494 -30.70 -13.15 18.70
N MET A 495 -29.78 -13.59 17.84
CA MET A 495 -28.52 -14.25 18.22
C MET A 495 -27.34 -13.29 18.05
N ILE A 496 -26.32 -13.40 18.92
CA ILE A 496 -25.03 -12.72 18.75
C ILE A 496 -23.89 -13.69 18.37
N THR A 497 -24.09 -14.98 18.62
CA THR A 497 -23.28 -16.11 18.13
C THR A 497 -24.18 -17.34 18.03
N LYS A 498 -23.67 -18.49 17.57
CA LYS A 498 -24.42 -19.74 17.43
C LYS A 498 -25.10 -20.20 18.72
N ASP A 499 -24.53 -19.91 19.88
CA ASP A 499 -25.01 -20.44 21.17
C ASP A 499 -25.67 -19.38 22.07
N TYR A 500 -25.61 -18.10 21.70
CA TYR A 500 -26.03 -16.99 22.56
C TYR A 500 -27.26 -16.25 22.05
N VAL A 501 -28.39 -16.42 22.75
CA VAL A 501 -29.67 -15.75 22.47
C VAL A 501 -29.75 -14.41 23.22
N CYS A 502 -29.03 -13.41 22.72
CA CYS A 502 -28.94 -12.11 23.40
C CYS A 502 -30.16 -11.21 23.24
N ALA A 503 -31.02 -11.43 22.24
CA ALA A 503 -32.24 -10.64 22.01
C ALA A 503 -33.44 -11.54 21.63
N PRO A 504 -33.95 -12.39 22.54
CA PRO A 504 -35.00 -13.36 22.23
C PRO A 504 -36.33 -12.76 21.75
N LEU A 505 -36.54 -11.44 21.92
CA LEU A 505 -37.74 -10.72 21.48
C LEU A 505 -37.58 -10.00 20.13
N CYS A 506 -36.37 -10.05 19.55
CA CYS A 506 -36.06 -9.45 18.27
C CYS A 506 -36.72 -10.23 17.13
N LYS A 507 -37.13 -9.52 16.07
CA LYS A 507 -37.65 -10.10 14.83
C LYS A 507 -36.88 -9.51 13.67
N ILE A 508 -36.48 -10.35 12.72
CA ILE A 508 -35.54 -9.97 11.65
C ILE A 508 -36.18 -9.06 10.58
N ASP A 509 -37.51 -8.86 10.57
CA ASP A 509 -38.25 -8.04 9.59
C ASP A 509 -39.46 -7.36 10.27
N ASP A 510 -39.19 -6.51 11.26
CA ASP A 510 -40.23 -5.68 11.90
C ASP A 510 -39.92 -4.17 11.88
N GLY A 511 -38.77 -3.80 11.31
CA GLY A 511 -38.26 -2.46 11.16
C GLY A 511 -37.78 -1.82 12.46
N PHE A 512 -37.53 -2.58 13.53
CA PHE A 512 -37.04 -2.04 14.81
C PHE A 512 -35.66 -2.58 15.17
N LEU A 513 -34.90 -1.78 15.93
CA LEU A 513 -33.74 -2.25 16.67
C LEU A 513 -34.13 -2.49 18.14
N ASP A 514 -33.68 -3.60 18.70
CA ASP A 514 -33.85 -3.94 20.11
C ASP A 514 -32.70 -3.30 20.92
N LEU A 515 -32.97 -2.16 21.55
CA LEU A 515 -32.06 -1.46 22.44
C LEU A 515 -31.98 -2.13 23.81
N GLN A 516 -30.76 -2.40 24.26
CA GLN A 516 -30.47 -3.02 25.54
C GLN A 516 -29.34 -2.28 26.26
N TYR A 517 -29.50 -1.97 27.55
CA TYR A 517 -28.42 -1.37 28.33
C TYR A 517 -28.54 -1.64 29.85
N VAL A 518 -27.41 -1.48 30.54
CA VAL A 518 -27.29 -1.51 32.01
C VAL A 518 -26.48 -0.30 32.47
N SER A 519 -27.06 0.52 33.36
CA SER A 519 -26.40 1.68 33.98
C SER A 519 -25.57 1.29 35.22
N LYS A 520 -24.62 2.14 35.63
CA LYS A 520 -23.57 1.89 36.65
C LYS A 520 -24.06 1.80 38.12
N ASN A 521 -25.07 1.00 38.43
CA ASN A 521 -25.54 0.82 39.81
C ASN A 521 -25.34 -0.58 40.41
N GLU A 522 -24.62 -1.48 39.71
CA GLU A 522 -24.62 -2.91 40.05
C GLU A 522 -23.21 -3.44 40.35
N GLY A 523 -23.09 -4.32 41.35
CA GLY A 523 -21.83 -4.96 41.73
C GLY A 523 -21.35 -6.00 40.71
N TRP A 524 -20.04 -6.22 40.61
CA TRP A 524 -19.42 -7.09 39.60
C TRP A 524 -19.96 -8.53 39.59
N TRP A 525 -20.26 -9.09 40.77
CA TRP A 525 -20.86 -10.44 40.89
C TRP A 525 -22.25 -10.54 40.26
N GLN A 526 -23.07 -9.50 40.39
CA GLN A 526 -24.39 -9.48 39.76
C GLN A 526 -24.26 -9.37 38.24
N PHE A 527 -23.25 -8.64 37.77
CA PHE A 527 -22.98 -8.49 36.34
C PHE A 527 -22.52 -9.81 35.72
N VAL A 528 -21.65 -10.57 36.40
CA VAL A 528 -21.28 -11.93 35.96
C VAL A 528 -22.52 -12.84 35.87
N LYS A 529 -23.42 -12.81 36.88
CA LYS A 529 -24.69 -13.58 36.83
C LYS A 529 -25.61 -13.15 35.70
N PHE A 530 -25.57 -11.87 35.31
CA PHE A 530 -26.31 -11.34 34.17
C PHE A 530 -25.75 -11.87 32.85
N VAL A 531 -24.43 -11.79 32.63
CA VAL A 531 -23.77 -12.28 31.42
C VAL A 531 -23.98 -13.79 31.22
N LEU A 532 -23.87 -14.59 32.29
CA LEU A 532 -24.07 -16.05 32.22
C LEU A 532 -25.48 -16.45 31.75
N LYS A 533 -26.46 -15.54 31.76
CA LYS A 533 -27.83 -15.80 31.29
C LYS A 533 -28.01 -15.57 29.79
N PHE A 534 -27.01 -15.01 29.09
CA PHE A 534 -27.11 -14.70 27.66
C PHE A 534 -27.31 -15.95 26.80
N GLN A 535 -26.69 -17.07 27.18
CA GLN A 535 -26.81 -18.34 26.45
C GLN A 535 -28.28 -18.79 26.33
N SER A 536 -29.07 -18.57 27.37
CA SER A 536 -30.48 -19.00 27.45
C SER A 536 -31.49 -17.88 27.20
N GLY A 537 -31.04 -16.63 27.00
CA GLY A 537 -31.92 -15.46 26.91
C GLY A 537 -32.64 -15.09 28.22
N GLN A 538 -32.32 -15.73 29.34
CA GLN A 538 -33.02 -15.57 30.62
C GLN A 538 -32.78 -14.19 31.28
N HIS A 539 -31.84 -13.39 30.78
CA HIS A 539 -31.60 -12.02 31.27
C HIS A 539 -32.79 -11.07 31.01
N PHE A 540 -33.70 -11.43 30.09
CA PHE A 540 -34.95 -10.71 29.84
C PHE A 540 -36.04 -10.97 30.89
N GLN A 541 -35.87 -11.95 31.78
CA GLN A 541 -36.86 -12.23 32.83
C GLN A 541 -36.81 -11.16 33.93
N LYS A 542 -37.98 -10.81 34.50
CA LYS A 542 -38.14 -9.76 35.53
C LYS A 542 -37.25 -9.92 36.77
N ASN A 543 -36.72 -11.12 37.03
CA ASN A 543 -35.86 -11.45 38.19
C ASN A 543 -34.39 -11.70 37.79
N SER A 544 -33.87 -10.97 36.79
CA SER A 544 -32.49 -11.16 36.32
C SER A 544 -31.42 -10.74 37.34
N GLY A 545 -31.80 -9.97 38.38
CA GLY A 545 -30.92 -9.56 39.48
C GLY A 545 -30.14 -8.26 39.21
N ILE A 546 -30.36 -7.63 38.06
CA ILE A 546 -29.78 -6.36 37.62
C ILE A 546 -30.86 -5.48 37.01
N LYS A 547 -30.74 -4.16 37.14
CA LYS A 547 -31.57 -3.19 36.41
C LYS A 547 -31.24 -3.17 34.91
N PHE A 548 -31.70 -4.18 34.19
CA PHE A 548 -31.65 -4.30 32.74
C PHE A 548 -32.76 -3.49 32.09
N SER A 549 -32.44 -2.70 31.05
CA SER A 549 -33.41 -1.93 30.27
C SER A 549 -33.44 -2.45 28.84
N HIS A 550 -34.66 -2.60 28.32
CA HIS A 550 -34.93 -3.07 26.96
C HIS A 550 -36.03 -2.23 26.32
N GLN A 551 -35.85 -1.84 25.06
CA GLN A 551 -36.84 -1.10 24.29
C GLN A 551 -36.67 -1.30 22.78
N LYS A 552 -37.77 -1.41 22.03
CA LYS A 552 -37.75 -1.34 20.57
C LYS A 552 -37.68 0.11 20.10
N ILE A 553 -36.75 0.41 19.20
CA ILE A 553 -36.49 1.76 18.71
C ILE A 553 -36.37 1.79 17.18
N LYS A 554 -36.63 2.95 16.59
CA LYS A 554 -36.45 3.20 15.15
C LYS A 554 -35.14 3.90 14.84
N ALA A 555 -34.64 4.70 15.79
CA ALA A 555 -33.36 5.38 15.67
C ALA A 555 -32.75 5.71 17.02
N PHE A 556 -31.43 5.87 17.03
CA PHE A 556 -30.66 6.30 18.19
C PHE A 556 -29.52 7.23 17.79
N ARG A 557 -28.98 7.92 18.79
CA ARG A 557 -27.71 8.63 18.78
C ARG A 557 -27.01 8.34 20.09
N LEU A 558 -25.76 7.90 20.02
CA LEU A 558 -24.92 7.67 21.19
C LEU A 558 -23.70 8.58 21.12
N GLU A 559 -23.54 9.42 22.14
CA GLU A 559 -22.42 10.35 22.29
C GLU A 559 -21.52 9.86 23.42
N ASP A 560 -20.25 9.56 23.11
CA ASP A 560 -19.24 9.21 24.12
C ASP A 560 -18.73 10.50 24.80
N LEU A 561 -18.98 10.64 26.09
CA LEU A 561 -18.66 11.84 26.87
C LEU A 561 -17.27 11.76 27.52
N GLY A 562 -16.29 11.24 26.79
CA GLY A 562 -14.87 11.23 27.19
C GLY A 562 -14.46 9.99 27.99
N SER A 563 -15.04 8.83 27.71
CA SER A 563 -14.64 7.56 28.33
C SER A 563 -13.23 7.08 27.95
N GLY A 564 -12.64 7.65 26.88
CA GLY A 564 -11.33 7.24 26.35
C GLY A 564 -11.36 5.86 25.65
N HIS A 565 -12.56 5.32 25.39
CA HIS A 565 -12.78 3.97 24.88
C HIS A 565 -13.81 3.93 23.73
N GLY A 566 -13.98 5.03 22.98
CA GLY A 566 -15.04 5.24 21.98
C GLY A 566 -15.01 4.39 20.70
N GLN A 567 -14.78 3.09 20.86
CA GLN A 567 -14.84 2.09 19.80
C GLN A 567 -16.26 1.55 19.69
N PHE A 568 -16.74 1.42 18.46
CA PHE A 568 -17.96 0.72 18.14
C PHE A 568 -17.62 -0.62 17.48
N SER A 569 -18.40 -1.65 17.80
CA SER A 569 -18.46 -2.89 17.04
C SER A 569 -19.80 -2.87 16.29
N ILE A 570 -19.77 -3.00 14.96
CA ILE A 570 -20.97 -3.16 14.13
C ILE A 570 -20.85 -4.50 13.44
N ASP A 571 -21.81 -5.39 13.70
CA ASP A 571 -21.78 -6.79 13.25
C ASP A 571 -20.48 -7.55 13.60
N GLY A 572 -19.79 -7.13 14.68
CA GLY A 572 -18.50 -7.68 15.10
C GLY A 572 -17.28 -6.97 14.54
N GLU A 573 -17.45 -6.05 13.58
CA GLU A 573 -16.36 -5.30 12.95
C GLU A 573 -16.03 -4.01 13.70
N LYS A 574 -14.73 -3.68 13.79
CA LYS A 574 -14.24 -2.50 14.53
C LYS A 574 -14.47 -1.21 13.74
N TYR A 575 -15.15 -0.26 14.36
CA TYR A 575 -15.31 1.10 13.87
C TYR A 575 -14.78 2.11 14.88
N GLU A 576 -13.83 2.94 14.43
CA GLU A 576 -13.24 3.99 15.25
C GLU A 576 -13.99 5.31 15.07
N ASN A 577 -14.17 6.03 16.18
CA ASN A 577 -14.67 7.40 16.16
C ASN A 577 -13.53 8.35 15.73
N ILE A 578 -13.42 8.61 14.43
CA ILE A 578 -12.42 9.53 13.87
C ILE A 578 -12.96 10.96 13.99
N PRO A 579 -12.25 11.91 14.64
CA PRO A 579 -12.79 13.26 14.87
C PRO A 579 -13.05 13.99 13.55
N ALA A 580 -14.13 14.77 13.47
CA ALA A 580 -14.47 15.51 12.26
C ALA A 580 -13.33 16.42 11.77
N LEU A 581 -12.87 16.23 10.53
CA LEU A 581 -11.82 17.04 9.92
C LEU A 581 -12.38 18.41 9.52
N GLN A 582 -11.66 19.47 9.87
CA GLN A 582 -11.92 20.82 9.34
C GLN A 582 -11.39 20.95 7.91
N PRO A 583 -11.88 21.93 7.12
CA PRO A 583 -11.25 22.29 5.86
C PRO A 583 -9.75 22.53 6.04
N ASN A 584 -8.94 22.10 5.08
CA ASN A 584 -7.47 22.10 5.11
C ASN A 584 -6.83 21.09 6.09
N GLN A 585 -7.57 20.22 6.76
CA GLN A 585 -6.99 19.15 7.57
C GLN A 585 -6.92 17.83 6.82
N VAL A 586 -5.97 17.00 7.19
CA VAL A 586 -5.85 15.60 6.75
C VAL A 586 -5.81 14.69 7.96
N LEU A 587 -6.37 13.49 7.80
CA LEU A 587 -6.17 12.39 8.73
C LEU A 587 -5.04 11.51 8.23
N ILE A 588 -4.06 11.27 9.09
CA ILE A 588 -2.90 10.45 8.78
C ILE A 588 -2.95 9.19 9.63
N LYS A 589 -2.85 8.03 8.98
CA LYS A 589 -2.56 6.75 9.64
C LYS A 589 -1.07 6.72 9.94
N VAL A 590 -0.69 6.80 11.21
CA VAL A 590 0.70 6.98 11.63
C VAL A 590 1.44 5.65 11.55
N GLU A 591 2.59 5.67 10.87
CA GLU A 591 3.48 4.52 10.73
C GLU A 591 4.65 4.59 11.72
N SER A 592 5.19 5.80 11.93
CA SER A 592 6.37 6.03 12.78
C SER A 592 6.32 7.41 13.42
N ALA A 593 6.67 7.51 14.70
CA ALA A 593 6.77 8.77 15.44
C ALA A 593 8.02 8.79 16.35
N PRO A 594 8.96 9.73 16.19
CA PRO A 594 10.16 9.76 17.00
C PRO A 594 9.93 10.44 18.34
N ILE A 595 10.77 10.11 19.33
CA ILE A 595 10.83 10.82 20.60
C ILE A 595 11.78 12.03 20.52
N ASN A 596 11.28 13.22 20.85
CA ASN A 596 12.04 14.47 20.95
C ASN A 596 12.08 15.02 22.38
N PRO A 597 13.09 15.87 22.70
CA PRO A 597 13.10 16.57 23.99
C PRO A 597 11.85 17.45 24.20
N SER A 598 11.29 18.02 23.13
CA SER A 598 10.03 18.77 23.16
C SER A 598 8.86 17.90 23.62
N ASP A 599 8.78 16.63 23.19
CA ASP A 599 7.73 15.71 23.63
C ASP A 599 7.85 15.42 25.14
N LEU A 600 9.08 15.28 25.65
CA LEU A 600 9.32 15.08 27.09
C LEU A 600 8.92 16.30 27.91
N LEU A 601 9.27 17.51 27.45
CA LEU A 601 8.85 18.76 28.09
C LEU A 601 7.33 18.90 28.07
N PHE A 602 6.68 18.47 26.98
CA PHE A 602 5.23 18.48 26.86
C PHE A 602 4.58 17.52 27.86
N ILE A 603 5.07 16.28 27.96
CA ILE A 603 4.60 15.28 28.94
C ILE A 603 4.79 15.78 30.38
N GLN A 604 5.87 16.53 30.65
CA GLN A 604 6.15 17.13 31.96
C GLN A 604 5.35 18.43 32.23
N ASN A 605 4.47 18.86 31.31
CA ASN A 605 3.73 20.12 31.37
C ASN A 605 4.63 21.38 31.47
N LYS A 606 5.84 21.30 30.88
CA LYS A 606 6.82 22.39 30.83
C LYS A 606 6.95 23.03 29.44
N TYR A 607 6.28 22.47 28.43
CA TYR A 607 6.29 23.03 27.09
C TYR A 607 5.29 24.20 26.96
N PRO A 608 5.65 25.34 26.32
CA PRO A 608 4.80 26.54 26.28
C PRO A 608 3.46 26.35 25.57
N HIS A 609 3.37 25.39 24.65
CA HIS A 609 2.13 25.07 23.97
C HIS A 609 1.42 23.93 24.71
N GLN A 610 0.34 24.27 25.39
CA GLN A 610 -0.49 23.30 26.11
C GLN A 610 -1.67 22.87 25.25
N ARG A 611 -1.84 21.55 25.14
CA ARG A 611 -3.00 20.86 24.59
C ARG A 611 -4.01 20.61 25.72
N LYS A 612 -5.31 20.67 25.46
CA LYS A 612 -6.35 20.51 26.49
C LYS A 612 -6.49 19.04 26.85
N ALA A 613 -6.12 18.67 28.09
CA ALA A 613 -6.29 17.31 28.57
C ALA A 613 -7.77 16.84 28.55
N PRO A 614 -8.05 15.56 28.22
CA PRO A 614 -7.10 14.51 27.82
C PRO A 614 -6.54 14.73 26.41
N CYS A 615 -5.22 14.61 26.26
CA CYS A 615 -4.52 14.77 24.98
C CYS A 615 -3.42 13.71 24.81
N VAL A 616 -3.03 13.46 23.56
CA VAL A 616 -1.98 12.50 23.19
C VAL A 616 -0.67 13.25 22.94
N ALA A 617 0.45 12.68 23.38
CA ALA A 617 1.79 13.25 23.19
C ALA A 617 2.36 12.98 21.77
N GLY A 618 3.49 13.60 21.46
CA GLY A 618 4.13 13.51 20.15
C GLY A 618 3.75 14.68 19.25
N PHE A 619 4.77 15.35 18.69
CA PHE A 619 4.60 16.45 17.75
C PHE A 619 4.83 16.04 16.31
N GLU A 620 5.81 15.19 15.99
CA GLU A 620 6.14 14.83 14.60
C GLU A 620 5.97 13.34 14.34
N GLY A 621 5.82 12.99 13.07
CA GLY A 621 5.70 11.61 12.64
C GLY A 621 5.71 11.47 11.11
N SER A 622 5.48 10.24 10.66
CA SER A 622 5.22 9.93 9.27
C SER A 622 4.18 8.84 9.15
N GLY A 623 3.46 8.83 8.03
CA GLY A 623 2.42 7.85 7.76
C GLY A 623 1.72 8.12 6.43
N THR A 624 0.58 7.48 6.23
CA THR A 624 -0.21 7.63 5.00
C THR A 624 -1.44 8.48 5.26
N VAL A 625 -1.71 9.44 4.39
CA VAL A 625 -2.94 10.24 4.46
C VAL A 625 -4.10 9.37 4.01
N VAL A 626 -5.05 9.13 4.92
CA VAL A 626 -6.21 8.27 4.67
C VAL A 626 -7.50 9.05 4.43
N LYS A 627 -7.53 10.34 4.80
CA LYS A 627 -8.70 11.20 4.58
C LYS A 627 -8.33 12.68 4.53
N SER A 628 -9.13 13.44 3.79
CA SER A 628 -9.08 14.90 3.69
C SER A 628 -10.32 15.55 4.32
N GLY A 629 -10.16 16.71 4.93
CA GLY A 629 -11.23 17.60 5.40
C GLY A 629 -11.74 18.58 4.33
N GLY A 630 -11.19 18.51 3.12
CA GLY A 630 -11.59 19.28 1.95
C GLY A 630 -10.66 20.47 1.64
N ASN A 631 -10.37 20.61 0.33
CA ASN A 631 -9.61 21.64 -0.41
C ASN A 631 -8.54 21.00 -1.31
N ASP A 632 -8.08 21.73 -2.34
CA ASP A 632 -7.10 21.21 -3.30
C ASP A 632 -5.82 20.63 -2.66
N ILE A 633 -5.33 21.26 -1.58
CA ILE A 633 -4.09 20.83 -0.91
C ILE A 633 -4.32 19.51 -0.15
N ALA A 634 -5.33 19.43 0.72
CA ALA A 634 -5.63 18.24 1.51
C ALA A 634 -6.09 17.08 0.61
N ASP A 635 -6.88 17.37 -0.43
CA ASP A 635 -7.37 16.37 -1.38
C ASP A 635 -6.21 15.79 -2.20
N SER A 636 -5.22 16.62 -2.59
CA SER A 636 -4.02 16.15 -3.30
C SER A 636 -3.10 15.23 -2.49
N LEU A 637 -3.29 15.19 -1.17
CA LEU A 637 -2.46 14.41 -0.25
C LEU A 637 -3.04 13.02 0.04
N VAL A 638 -4.33 12.77 -0.23
CA VAL A 638 -4.96 11.48 0.06
C VAL A 638 -4.26 10.33 -0.67
N GLY A 639 -3.97 9.26 0.07
CA GLY A 639 -3.23 8.09 -0.41
C GLY A 639 -1.70 8.28 -0.41
N LYS A 640 -1.19 9.48 -0.16
CA LYS A 640 0.26 9.73 -0.15
C LYS A 640 0.89 9.43 1.19
N ASN A 641 2.15 8.99 1.13
CA ASN A 641 3.02 8.89 2.29
C ASN A 641 3.58 10.27 2.61
N VAL A 642 3.44 10.70 3.86
CA VAL A 642 3.82 12.04 4.31
C VAL A 642 4.63 11.97 5.59
N SER A 643 5.56 12.91 5.76
CA SER A 643 6.04 13.32 7.08
C SER A 643 5.27 14.55 7.54
N PHE A 644 5.10 14.71 8.85
CA PHE A 644 4.23 15.75 9.37
C PHE A 644 4.64 16.26 10.75
N ILE A 645 4.09 17.42 11.10
CA ILE A 645 3.99 17.91 12.47
C ILE A 645 2.52 18.18 12.81
N THR A 646 2.09 17.82 14.03
CA THR A 646 0.74 18.05 14.54
C THR A 646 0.75 18.91 15.79
N THR A 647 -0.21 19.83 15.88
CA THR A 647 -0.55 20.55 17.11
C THR A 647 -1.93 20.14 17.64
N SER A 648 -2.58 19.15 17.03
CA SER A 648 -3.90 18.68 17.43
C SER A 648 -3.86 17.98 18.80
N GLU A 649 -5.03 17.80 19.43
CA GLU A 649 -5.17 17.05 20.68
C GLU A 649 -4.76 15.57 20.54
N GLN A 650 -4.86 15.01 19.32
CA GLN A 650 -4.31 13.70 18.96
C GLN A 650 -2.88 13.87 18.41
N GLY A 651 -1.89 13.88 19.31
CA GLY A 651 -0.46 13.85 18.94
C GLY A 651 -0.05 12.62 18.13
N SER A 652 1.21 12.54 17.71
CA SER A 652 1.70 11.47 16.83
C SER A 652 1.90 10.11 17.51
N TYR A 653 1.81 10.02 18.84
CA TYR A 653 1.84 8.74 19.55
C TYR A 653 0.44 8.10 19.59
N SER A 654 -0.15 7.91 18.41
CA SER A 654 -1.46 7.29 18.19
C SER A 654 -1.49 6.64 16.81
N GLU A 655 -2.44 5.73 16.59
CA GLU A 655 -2.64 5.07 15.30
C GLU A 655 -3.08 6.05 14.20
N TYR A 656 -3.82 7.09 14.58
CA TYR A 656 -4.26 8.17 13.70
C TYR A 656 -4.04 9.54 14.34
N THR A 657 -3.73 10.53 13.51
CA THR A 657 -3.59 11.93 13.93
C THR A 657 -4.15 12.88 12.88
N ILE A 658 -4.63 14.03 13.35
CA ILE A 658 -5.09 15.12 12.50
C ILE A 658 -3.95 16.11 12.31
N VAL A 659 -3.73 16.51 11.05
CA VAL A 659 -2.67 17.43 10.66
C VAL A 659 -3.25 18.48 9.71
N GLU A 660 -2.84 19.74 9.88
CA GLU A 660 -3.08 20.76 8.87
C GLU A 660 -2.31 20.39 7.59
N ALA A 661 -2.99 20.30 6.46
CA ALA A 661 -2.45 19.77 5.19
C ALA A 661 -1.15 20.45 4.75
N GLN A 662 -1.00 21.76 5.02
CA GLN A 662 0.23 22.51 4.73
C GLN A 662 1.47 22.01 5.50
N TYR A 663 1.29 21.29 6.59
CA TYR A 663 2.35 20.70 7.41
C TYR A 663 2.55 19.20 7.15
N ALA A 664 1.79 18.62 6.22
CA ALA A 664 2.02 17.28 5.71
C ALA A 664 2.85 17.37 4.42
N ILE A 665 4.06 16.81 4.47
CA ILE A 665 5.05 16.86 3.40
C ILE A 665 5.13 15.48 2.76
N GLU A 666 4.76 15.38 1.48
CA GLU A 666 4.87 14.14 0.70
C GLU A 666 6.31 13.60 0.72
N ILE A 667 6.46 12.32 1.09
CA ILE A 667 7.72 11.60 1.08
C ILE A 667 8.00 11.14 -0.36
N LYS A 668 9.14 11.55 -0.91
CA LYS A 668 9.58 11.17 -2.26
C LYS A 668 10.76 10.20 -2.22
N GLY A 669 10.80 9.26 -3.16
CA GLY A 669 11.87 8.26 -3.29
C GLY A 669 11.86 7.21 -2.18
N ASP A 670 12.98 6.49 -2.03
CA ASP A 670 13.09 5.32 -1.15
C ASP A 670 13.39 5.67 0.33
N ILE A 671 12.71 6.68 0.88
CA ILE A 671 12.88 7.08 2.29
C ILE A 671 11.90 6.30 3.17
N SER A 672 12.43 5.47 4.07
CA SER A 672 11.61 4.73 5.06
C SER A 672 10.80 5.66 5.97
N PHE A 673 9.63 5.20 6.45
CA PHE A 673 8.84 5.93 7.45
C PHE A 673 9.66 6.28 8.71
N ASN A 674 10.53 5.39 9.19
CA ASN A 674 11.34 5.71 10.37
C ASN A 674 12.24 6.94 10.13
N GLN A 675 12.89 7.02 8.95
CA GLN A 675 13.70 8.18 8.61
C GLN A 675 12.83 9.42 8.36
N ALA A 676 11.73 9.27 7.61
CA ALA A 676 10.77 10.34 7.33
C ALA A 676 10.14 10.95 8.59
N SER A 677 9.89 10.15 9.61
CA SER A 677 9.29 10.61 10.87
C SER A 677 10.19 11.59 11.63
N THR A 678 11.49 11.61 11.35
CA THR A 678 12.49 12.49 11.98
C THR A 678 12.76 13.76 11.18
N SER A 679 11.97 14.01 10.14
CA SER A 679 12.28 14.99 9.10
C SER A 679 11.87 16.43 9.43
N PHE A 680 10.92 16.62 10.35
CA PHE A 680 10.33 17.93 10.56
C PHE A 680 11.13 18.74 11.59
N VAL A 681 11.19 18.29 12.84
CA VAL A 681 11.68 19.10 13.96
C VAL A 681 13.18 19.39 13.84
N ASN A 682 14.03 18.35 13.80
CA ASN A 682 15.48 18.54 13.80
C ASN A 682 15.99 19.12 12.47
N PRO A 683 15.66 18.55 11.29
CA PRO A 683 16.19 19.06 10.01
C PRO A 683 15.76 20.49 9.69
N PHE A 684 14.49 20.88 9.88
CA PHE A 684 14.10 22.26 9.65
C PHE A 684 14.75 23.24 10.62
N THR A 685 15.05 22.80 11.85
CA THR A 685 15.84 23.61 12.80
C THR A 685 17.24 23.87 12.25
N VAL A 686 17.94 22.84 11.78
CA VAL A 686 19.29 22.98 11.20
C VAL A 686 19.30 23.87 9.95
N ILE A 687 18.33 23.68 9.04
CA ILE A 687 18.20 24.51 7.83
C ILE A 687 17.94 25.98 8.21
N GLY A 688 17.01 26.24 9.13
CA GLY A 688 16.69 27.60 9.59
C GLY A 688 17.86 28.28 10.31
N MET A 689 18.66 27.54 11.07
CA MET A 689 19.88 28.06 11.70
C MET A 689 20.91 28.47 10.64
N LEU A 690 21.08 27.70 9.57
CA LEU A 690 21.98 28.08 8.47
C LEU A 690 21.49 29.35 7.78
N GLN A 691 20.20 29.48 7.52
CA GLN A 691 19.61 30.72 6.96
C GLN A 691 19.91 31.92 7.86
N THR A 692 19.83 31.76 9.19
CA THR A 692 20.17 32.81 10.16
C THR A 692 21.64 33.23 10.04
N VAL A 693 22.55 32.27 9.89
CA VAL A 693 24.00 32.50 9.72
C VAL A 693 24.31 33.20 8.40
N GLN A 694 23.64 32.80 7.33
CA GLN A 694 23.78 33.42 6.00
C GLN A 694 23.28 34.87 6.01
N GLN A 695 22.12 35.14 6.63
CA GLN A 695 21.58 36.49 6.77
C GLN A 695 22.50 37.41 7.57
N LYS A 696 23.15 36.89 8.60
CA LYS A 696 24.15 37.64 9.40
C LYS A 696 25.54 37.67 8.76
N ASN A 697 25.73 37.02 7.60
CA ASN A 697 27.00 36.92 6.89
C ASN A 697 28.18 36.43 7.76
N VAL A 698 27.91 35.43 8.62
CA VAL A 698 28.90 34.85 9.53
C VAL A 698 29.54 33.61 8.89
N LYS A 699 30.85 33.41 9.10
CA LYS A 699 31.63 32.29 8.52
C LYS A 699 32.00 31.20 9.52
N ALA A 700 31.83 31.45 10.82
CA ALA A 700 32.07 30.47 11.86
C ALA A 700 31.06 30.60 13.01
N VAL A 701 30.70 29.48 13.63
CA VAL A 701 29.73 29.43 14.73
C VAL A 701 30.21 28.50 15.83
N VAL A 702 29.70 28.70 17.04
CA VAL A 702 29.80 27.75 18.15
C VAL A 702 28.48 26.98 18.27
N HIS A 703 28.52 25.70 18.63
CA HIS A 703 27.33 24.88 18.83
C HIS A 703 27.45 23.99 20.07
N SER A 704 26.45 24.00 20.95
CA SER A 704 26.40 23.11 22.13
C SER A 704 25.54 21.88 21.89
N ALA A 705 25.70 20.86 22.75
CA ALA A 705 25.08 19.54 22.59
C ALA A 705 25.38 18.93 21.21
N ALA A 706 26.61 19.12 20.73
CA ALA A 706 26.99 18.81 19.35
C ALA A 706 26.85 17.32 18.99
N ALA A 707 27.02 16.39 19.94
CA ALA A 707 26.80 14.96 19.72
C ALA A 707 25.32 14.53 19.71
N SER A 708 24.37 15.45 19.85
CA SER A 708 22.93 15.14 19.70
C SER A 708 22.59 14.80 18.23
N ALA A 709 21.44 14.15 18.00
CA ALA A 709 20.97 13.88 16.65
C ALA A 709 20.93 15.14 15.76
N LEU A 710 20.49 16.28 16.31
CA LEU A 710 20.50 17.57 15.62
C LEU A 710 21.94 18.07 15.39
N GLY A 711 22.81 17.96 16.39
CA GLY A 711 24.20 18.43 16.28
C GLY A 711 25.02 17.65 15.25
N LYS A 712 24.80 16.35 15.10
CA LYS A 712 25.40 15.56 14.01
C LYS A 712 24.95 16.03 12.62
N MET A 713 23.66 16.38 12.46
CA MET A 713 23.15 17.00 11.23
C MET A 713 23.78 18.38 11.02
N PHE A 714 23.88 19.18 12.09
CA PHE A 714 24.45 20.53 12.09
C PHE A 714 25.90 20.51 11.57
N VAL A 715 26.75 19.62 12.09
CA VAL A 715 28.15 19.45 11.65
C VAL A 715 28.21 19.22 10.13
N ARG A 716 27.57 18.16 9.65
CA ARG A 716 27.61 17.76 8.23
C ARG A 716 27.07 18.85 7.31
N TYR A 717 25.95 19.47 7.70
CA TYR A 717 25.27 20.46 6.88
C TYR A 717 26.00 21.80 6.82
N PHE A 718 26.55 22.27 7.94
CA PHE A 718 27.30 23.53 8.00
C PHE A 718 28.64 23.42 7.29
N GLN A 719 29.35 22.29 7.44
CA GLN A 719 30.59 22.04 6.71
C GLN A 719 30.37 22.01 5.20
N LYS A 720 29.29 21.35 4.73
CA LYS A 720 28.92 21.36 3.31
C LYS A 720 28.71 22.77 2.76
N ASN A 721 28.25 23.69 3.61
CA ASN A 721 28.01 25.10 3.29
C ASN A 721 29.18 26.02 3.63
N ASN A 722 30.38 25.47 3.87
CA ASN A 722 31.60 26.21 4.17
C ASN A 722 31.49 27.13 5.41
N ILE A 723 30.69 26.72 6.41
CA ILE A 723 30.62 27.38 7.71
C ILE A 723 31.43 26.55 8.70
N LYS A 724 32.39 27.19 9.37
CA LYS A 724 33.21 26.51 10.38
C LYS A 724 32.43 26.35 11.68
N VAL A 725 32.47 25.16 12.29
CA VAL A 725 31.73 24.87 13.52
C VAL A 725 32.69 24.51 14.64
N ILE A 726 32.61 25.23 15.75
CA ILE A 726 33.27 24.90 17.02
C ILE A 726 32.26 24.11 17.86
N ASN A 727 32.47 22.80 17.95
CA ASN A 727 31.52 21.86 18.55
C ASN A 727 31.81 21.66 20.03
N VAL A 728 30.84 21.97 20.90
CA VAL A 728 30.98 21.83 22.35
C VAL A 728 30.23 20.59 22.85
N VAL A 729 30.97 19.71 23.53
CA VAL A 729 30.49 18.48 24.18
C VAL A 729 30.90 18.47 25.65
N ARG A 730 30.40 17.50 26.42
CA ARG A 730 30.69 17.38 27.87
C ARG A 730 31.38 16.08 28.27
N ARG A 731 31.63 15.16 27.32
CA ARG A 731 32.24 13.85 27.56
C ARG A 731 33.19 13.47 26.44
N GLU A 732 34.29 12.79 26.77
CA GLU A 732 35.28 12.32 25.80
C GLU A 732 34.73 11.31 24.79
N GLU A 733 33.77 10.48 25.19
CA GLU A 733 33.09 9.56 24.25
C GLU A 733 32.42 10.31 23.09
N GLN A 734 31.89 11.51 23.36
CA GLN A 734 31.20 12.35 22.38
C GLN A 734 32.17 13.01 21.41
N VAL A 735 33.42 13.24 21.85
CA VAL A 735 34.49 13.73 20.97
C VAL A 735 34.74 12.70 19.87
N LYS A 736 34.96 11.43 20.24
CA LYS A 736 35.17 10.33 19.30
C LYS A 736 33.99 10.12 18.34
N GLU A 737 32.78 10.35 18.83
CA GLU A 737 31.56 10.25 18.03
C GLU A 737 31.49 11.36 16.97
N LEU A 738 31.83 12.60 17.34
CA LEU A 738 31.85 13.73 16.41
C LEU A 738 33.01 13.68 15.41
N GLU A 739 34.16 13.13 15.79
CA GLU A 739 35.27 12.87 14.87
C GLU A 739 34.81 11.94 13.73
N LYS A 740 33.99 10.92 14.03
CA LYS A 740 33.43 10.02 13.01
C LYS A 740 32.43 10.73 12.07
N GLU A 741 31.71 11.72 12.57
CA GLU A 741 30.83 12.57 11.76
C GLU A 741 31.59 13.61 10.93
N GLY A 742 32.92 13.72 11.10
CA GLY A 742 33.79 14.61 10.35
C GLY A 742 33.97 16.00 10.99
N ALA A 743 33.60 16.19 12.26
CA ALA A 743 33.77 17.48 12.94
C ALA A 743 35.26 17.86 13.07
N GLU A 744 35.63 19.06 12.61
CA GLU A 744 37.02 19.54 12.61
C GLU A 744 37.47 20.13 13.95
N ILE A 745 36.58 20.84 14.64
CA ILE A 745 36.88 21.53 15.90
C ILE A 745 35.90 21.06 16.95
N ILE A 746 36.42 20.37 17.96
CA ILE A 746 35.63 19.80 19.06
C ILE A 746 36.29 20.22 20.38
N LEU A 747 35.48 20.70 21.32
CA LEU A 747 35.90 21.11 22.65
C LEU A 747 35.04 20.41 23.70
N ASN A 748 35.70 19.86 24.73
CA ASN A 748 35.03 19.30 25.89
C ASN A 748 34.96 20.36 27.00
N SER A 749 33.73 20.75 27.38
CA SER A 749 33.47 21.81 28.38
C SER A 749 33.98 21.46 29.78
N GLU A 750 34.21 20.18 30.07
CA GLU A 750 34.69 19.70 31.38
C GLU A 750 36.23 19.72 31.50
N LYS A 751 36.95 20.18 30.47
CA LYS A 751 38.41 20.31 30.52
C LYS A 751 38.84 21.66 31.09
N GLU A 752 39.91 21.66 31.89
CA GLU A 752 40.44 22.86 32.54
C GLU A 752 40.84 23.97 31.54
N ASP A 753 41.30 23.59 30.35
CA ASP A 753 41.73 24.49 29.29
C ASP A 753 40.59 24.95 28.37
N PHE A 754 39.34 24.57 28.64
CA PHE A 754 38.18 24.85 27.79
C PHE A 754 38.03 26.35 27.50
N LYS A 755 38.06 27.20 28.54
CA LYS A 755 37.89 28.67 28.40
C LYS A 755 38.97 29.30 27.53
N VAL A 756 40.22 28.84 27.67
CA VAL A 756 41.34 29.34 26.88
C VAL A 756 41.16 28.94 25.42
N LYS A 757 40.87 27.65 25.16
CA LYS A 757 40.70 27.13 23.80
C LYS A 757 39.49 27.72 23.08
N ILE A 758 38.34 27.85 23.73
CA ILE A 758 37.15 28.44 23.10
C ILE A 758 37.42 29.90 22.73
N LYS A 759 38.12 30.67 23.58
CA LYS A 759 38.51 32.05 23.28
C LYS A 759 39.41 32.14 22.06
N GLU A 760 40.50 31.37 22.06
CA GLU A 760 41.45 31.35 20.94
C GLU A 760 40.78 30.98 19.62
N LEU A 761 39.95 29.93 19.62
CA LEU A 761 39.29 29.44 18.42
C LEU A 761 38.15 30.36 17.96
N ALA A 762 37.35 30.92 18.87
CA ALA A 762 36.27 31.83 18.52
C ALA A 762 36.82 33.12 17.91
N VAL A 763 37.88 33.70 18.49
CA VAL A 763 38.55 34.89 17.96
C VAL A 763 39.24 34.59 16.62
N LYS A 764 40.02 33.50 16.53
CA LYS A 764 40.74 33.12 15.30
C LYS A 764 39.80 32.94 14.10
N ASN A 765 38.61 32.40 14.33
CA ASN A 765 37.64 32.13 13.26
C ASN A 765 36.57 33.23 13.13
N ASN A 766 36.63 34.29 13.93
CA ASN A 766 35.61 35.33 14.03
C ASN A 766 34.19 34.75 14.21
N ALA A 767 34.05 33.79 15.13
CA ALA A 767 32.79 33.14 15.41
C ALA A 767 31.92 34.03 16.32
N THR A 768 30.91 34.70 15.75
CA THR A 768 30.05 35.67 16.46
C THR A 768 28.64 35.15 16.75
N ILE A 769 28.35 33.90 16.38
CA ILE A 769 27.06 33.24 16.64
C ILE A 769 27.29 31.96 17.43
N PHE A 770 26.53 31.78 18.50
CA PHE A 770 26.48 30.57 19.30
C PHE A 770 25.06 30.02 19.34
N PHE A 771 24.86 28.78 18.87
CA PHE A 771 23.59 28.07 19.02
C PHE A 771 23.64 27.14 20.24
N ASP A 772 22.80 27.41 21.23
CA ASP A 772 22.82 26.73 22.51
C ASP A 772 21.52 25.94 22.80
N ALA A 773 21.66 24.63 23.03
CA ALA A 773 20.58 23.76 23.51
C ALA A 773 20.69 23.42 25.01
N VAL A 774 21.82 23.76 25.65
CA VAL A 774 22.08 23.39 27.04
C VAL A 774 21.54 24.47 27.98
N GLY A 775 21.97 25.71 27.82
CA GLY A 775 21.63 26.80 28.76
C GLY A 775 22.55 26.85 29.98
N GLY A 776 22.06 27.49 31.05
CA GLY A 776 22.75 27.56 32.33
C GLY A 776 24.11 28.28 32.28
N LYS A 777 25.10 27.71 32.97
CA LYS A 777 26.47 28.26 33.07
C LYS A 777 27.27 28.13 31.77
N LEU A 778 26.99 27.11 30.96
CA LEU A 778 27.71 26.87 29.71
C LEU A 778 27.55 28.06 28.77
N THR A 779 26.35 28.65 28.74
CA THR A 779 26.06 29.82 27.91
C THR A 779 27.02 30.97 28.19
N GLY A 780 27.22 31.33 29.46
CA GLY A 780 28.18 32.37 29.85
C GLY A 780 29.62 31.99 29.53
N GLN A 781 30.04 30.77 29.88
CA GLN A 781 31.40 30.31 29.63
C GLN A 781 31.79 30.40 28.14
N VAL A 782 30.85 30.13 27.24
CA VAL A 782 31.07 30.26 25.79
C VAL A 782 30.98 31.72 25.38
N LEU A 783 29.86 32.40 25.65
CA LEU A 783 29.59 33.75 25.16
C LEU A 783 30.61 34.78 25.65
N GLU A 784 31.04 34.71 26.91
CA GLU A 784 32.06 35.60 27.50
C GLU A 784 33.43 35.48 26.78
N ASN A 785 33.70 34.33 26.16
CA ASN A 785 34.95 34.07 25.46
C ASN A 785 34.86 34.25 23.93
N MET A 786 33.68 34.61 23.40
CA MET A 786 33.50 34.95 21.99
C MET A 786 33.81 36.43 21.72
N PRO A 787 34.05 36.83 20.44
CA PRO A 787 34.27 38.23 20.07
C PRO A 787 33.15 39.17 20.50
N ASP A 788 33.45 40.48 20.55
CA ASP A 788 32.45 41.52 20.80
C ASP A 788 31.31 41.47 19.76
N GLY A 789 30.11 41.89 20.16
CA GLY A 789 28.90 41.83 19.33
C GLY A 789 28.32 40.41 19.14
N SER A 790 28.87 39.40 19.81
CA SER A 790 28.42 38.02 19.67
C SER A 790 26.99 37.79 20.16
N THR A 791 26.25 36.93 19.46
CA THR A 791 24.88 36.53 19.82
C THR A 791 24.81 35.05 20.21
N ALA A 792 24.31 34.75 21.41
CA ALA A 792 23.87 33.42 21.80
C ALA A 792 22.38 33.23 21.50
N TYR A 793 22.07 32.28 20.63
CA TYR A 793 20.74 31.82 20.26
C TYR A 793 20.37 30.57 21.05
N ILE A 794 19.52 30.74 22.06
CA ILE A 794 19.01 29.63 22.88
C ILE A 794 17.85 28.95 22.14
N TYR A 795 18.02 27.68 21.77
CA TYR A 795 17.02 26.90 21.01
C TYR A 795 16.53 25.64 21.74
N GLY A 796 17.15 25.29 22.87
CA GLY A 796 16.80 24.14 23.69
C GLY A 796 16.97 24.43 25.19
N ILE A 797 16.36 23.59 26.03
CA ILE A 797 16.34 23.71 27.49
C ILE A 797 16.70 22.35 28.09
N LEU A 798 17.92 21.86 27.81
CA LEU A 798 18.40 20.60 28.39
C LEU A 798 18.80 20.77 29.85
N ASP A 799 19.43 21.90 30.18
CA ASP A 799 19.58 22.37 31.55
C ASP A 799 18.44 23.38 31.84
N GLN A 800 17.76 23.20 32.97
CA GLN A 800 16.65 24.07 33.38
C GLN A 800 17.13 25.24 34.25
N GLU A 801 18.42 25.32 34.53
CA GLU A 801 19.02 26.46 35.21
C GLU A 801 18.98 27.74 34.33
N PRO A 802 18.75 28.92 34.93
CA PRO A 802 18.82 30.19 34.21
C PRO A 802 20.19 30.40 33.56
N VAL A 803 20.20 31.03 32.38
CA VAL A 803 21.42 31.44 31.68
C VAL A 803 22.20 32.43 32.55
N GLN A 804 23.48 32.13 32.80
CA GLN A 804 24.37 32.96 33.63
C GLN A 804 25.42 33.64 32.74
N VAL A 805 25.33 34.97 32.59
CA VAL A 805 26.28 35.79 31.83
C VAL A 805 26.57 37.07 32.62
N SER A 806 27.83 37.49 32.70
CA SER A 806 28.22 38.75 33.34
C SER A 806 27.54 39.96 32.68
N GLN A 807 27.03 40.91 33.48
CA GLN A 807 26.37 42.11 32.93
C GLN A 807 27.30 42.98 32.08
N GLN A 808 28.60 42.91 32.34
CA GLN A 808 29.62 43.66 31.60
C GLN A 808 29.67 43.29 30.12
N GLU A 809 29.35 42.04 29.79
CA GLU A 809 29.33 41.54 28.40
C GLU A 809 28.26 42.25 27.57
N PHE A 810 27.11 42.55 28.18
CA PHE A 810 26.02 43.26 27.53
C PHE A 810 26.34 44.75 27.37
N VAL A 811 26.90 45.37 28.41
CA VAL A 811 27.10 46.82 28.46
C VAL A 811 28.33 47.26 27.65
N PHE A 812 29.43 46.51 27.71
CA PHE A 812 30.73 46.96 27.18
C PHE A 812 31.19 46.19 25.94
N GLN A 813 30.68 44.98 25.71
CA GLN A 813 31.04 44.13 24.57
C GLN A 813 29.87 43.89 23.61
N GLU A 814 28.72 44.55 23.83
CA GLU A 814 27.52 44.49 22.98
C GLU A 814 27.02 43.07 22.69
N LYS A 815 27.28 42.11 23.60
CA LYS A 815 26.83 40.73 23.41
C LYS A 815 25.33 40.63 23.60
N THR A 816 24.71 39.61 23.01
CA THR A 816 23.27 39.39 23.07
C THR A 816 22.95 37.94 23.42
N VAL A 817 22.00 37.71 24.33
CA VAL A 817 21.35 36.40 24.52
C VAL A 817 19.91 36.53 24.04
N THR A 818 19.49 35.66 23.13
CA THR A 818 18.13 35.67 22.57
C THR A 818 17.65 34.27 22.23
N GLY A 819 16.33 34.08 22.13
CA GLY A 819 15.74 32.79 21.79
C GLY A 819 15.69 32.54 20.27
N TRP A 820 15.91 31.30 19.85
CA TRP A 820 15.67 30.83 18.49
C TRP A 820 14.66 29.68 18.52
N TRP A 821 13.50 29.86 17.87
CA TRP A 821 12.43 28.85 17.89
C TRP A 821 11.94 28.56 16.48
N LEU A 822 11.96 27.28 16.09
CA LEU A 822 11.54 26.83 14.77
C LEU A 822 10.16 27.37 14.37
N LYS A 823 9.17 27.32 15.29
CA LYS A 823 7.82 27.86 15.03
C LYS A 823 7.85 29.34 14.63
N LYS A 824 8.67 30.14 15.31
CA LYS A 824 8.84 31.57 15.02
C LYS A 824 9.54 31.79 13.68
N HIS A 825 10.57 30.99 13.39
CA HIS A 825 11.30 31.05 12.11
C HIS A 825 10.39 30.70 10.93
N LEU A 826 9.63 29.60 11.03
CA LEU A 826 8.67 29.20 9.99
C LEU A 826 7.61 30.27 9.72
N ALA A 827 7.12 30.95 10.76
CA ALA A 827 6.20 32.06 10.60
C ALA A 827 6.84 33.27 9.88
N GLN A 828 8.15 33.50 10.07
CA GLN A 828 8.88 34.60 9.42
C GLN A 828 9.15 34.34 7.93
N VAL A 829 9.50 33.11 7.55
CA VAL A 829 9.80 32.77 6.15
C VAL A 829 8.53 32.57 5.29
N GLY A 830 7.37 32.36 5.94
CA GLY A 830 6.08 32.16 5.27
C GLY A 830 6.01 30.86 4.45
N ILE A 831 4.90 30.70 3.73
CA ILE A 831 4.59 29.47 2.98
C ILE A 831 5.64 29.18 1.89
N GLN A 832 6.05 30.20 1.12
CA GLN A 832 7.04 30.03 0.06
C GLN A 832 8.40 29.61 0.62
N GLY A 833 8.86 30.26 1.69
CA GLY A 833 10.11 29.89 2.35
C GLY A 833 10.06 28.49 2.95
N PHE A 834 8.93 28.10 3.54
CA PHE A 834 8.71 26.73 4.02
C PHE A 834 8.77 25.70 2.89
N GLN A 835 8.18 25.97 1.72
CA GLN A 835 8.25 25.06 0.56
C GLN A 835 9.69 24.84 0.10
N PHE A 836 10.51 25.90 0.02
CA PHE A 836 11.93 25.76 -0.31
C PHE A 836 12.68 24.94 0.74
N MET A 837 12.46 25.22 2.03
CA MET A 837 13.05 24.43 3.11
C MET A 837 12.62 22.97 3.01
N ALA A 838 11.35 22.69 2.66
CA ALA A 838 10.81 21.32 2.58
C ALA A 838 11.45 20.53 1.43
N GLN A 839 11.66 21.17 0.28
CA GLN A 839 12.37 20.57 -0.86
C GLN A 839 13.84 20.27 -0.53
N GLU A 840 14.52 21.21 0.13
CA GLU A 840 15.90 21.02 0.57
C GLU A 840 16.00 19.90 1.62
N MET A 841 15.09 19.90 2.60
CA MET A 841 15.00 18.84 3.61
C MET A 841 14.82 17.47 2.94
N GLN A 842 13.86 17.31 2.01
CA GLN A 842 13.62 16.04 1.34
C GLN A 842 14.87 15.53 0.61
N THR A 843 15.55 16.43 -0.10
CA THR A 843 16.77 16.09 -0.87
C THR A 843 17.89 15.58 0.04
N LEU A 844 17.99 16.11 1.25
CA LEU A 844 19.10 15.85 2.17
C LEU A 844 18.80 14.84 3.26
N LEU A 845 17.53 14.46 3.45
CA LEU A 845 17.08 13.58 4.54
C LEU A 845 17.72 12.19 4.51
N GLY A 846 18.02 11.66 3.32
CA GLY A 846 18.73 10.39 3.15
C GLY A 846 20.26 10.48 3.35
N SER A 847 20.82 11.68 3.44
CA SER A 847 22.27 11.93 3.45
C SER A 847 22.70 12.85 4.61
N LEU A 848 22.87 14.15 4.36
CA LEU A 848 23.41 15.12 5.34
C LEU A 848 22.51 15.30 6.57
N LEU A 849 21.20 15.12 6.39
CA LEU A 849 20.20 15.23 7.44
C LEU A 849 19.72 13.86 7.94
N LYS A 850 20.45 12.78 7.63
CA LYS A 850 20.10 11.43 8.06
C LYS A 850 20.16 11.29 9.58
N THR A 851 19.23 10.54 10.14
CA THR A 851 19.09 10.32 11.58
C THR A 851 19.47 8.89 11.92
N GLU A 852 20.28 8.69 12.97
CA GLU A 852 20.50 7.36 13.53
C GLU A 852 19.30 6.95 14.37
N ILE A 853 18.76 5.76 14.13
CA ILE A 853 17.64 5.18 14.88
C ILE A 853 18.22 4.10 15.80
N GLN A 854 18.05 4.28 17.11
CA GLN A 854 18.61 3.37 18.12
C GLN A 854 17.64 2.27 18.58
N GLY A 855 16.36 2.41 18.28
CA GLY A 855 15.36 1.42 18.66
C GLY A 855 13.94 1.79 18.25
N GLU A 856 13.11 0.76 18.13
CA GLU A 856 11.71 0.83 17.73
C GLU A 856 10.85 0.14 18.80
N PHE A 857 9.76 0.78 19.20
CA PHE A 857 8.88 0.30 20.26
C PHE A 857 7.42 0.42 19.82
N SER A 858 6.60 -0.58 20.16
CA SER A 858 5.15 -0.47 19.95
C SER A 858 4.52 0.57 20.87
N LEU A 859 3.30 1.00 20.57
CA LEU A 859 2.57 1.97 21.41
C LEU A 859 2.43 1.50 22.87
N ASN A 860 2.19 0.20 23.08
CA ASN A 860 2.09 -0.43 24.41
C ASN A 860 3.41 -0.37 25.22
N GLN A 861 4.54 -0.15 24.55
CA GLN A 861 5.87 -0.01 25.14
C GLN A 861 6.28 1.47 25.31
N GLY A 862 5.36 2.43 25.17
CA GLY A 862 5.66 3.86 25.19
C GLY A 862 6.50 4.33 26.39
N ASN A 863 6.18 3.86 27.61
CA ASN A 863 6.96 4.20 28.81
C ASN A 863 8.41 3.67 28.72
N GLN A 864 8.59 2.44 28.25
CA GLN A 864 9.91 1.86 28.03
C GLN A 864 10.69 2.63 26.97
N ALA A 865 10.03 3.05 25.89
CA ALA A 865 10.63 3.83 24.82
C ALA A 865 11.17 5.18 25.35
N ILE A 866 10.38 5.86 26.19
CA ILE A 866 10.77 7.12 26.84
C ILE A 866 11.98 6.91 27.75
N ASP A 867 11.97 5.87 28.60
CA ASP A 867 13.08 5.57 29.51
C ASP A 867 14.39 5.28 28.75
N VAL A 868 14.30 4.50 27.66
CA VAL A 868 15.46 4.18 26.81
C VAL A 868 16.02 5.45 26.17
N TYR A 869 15.14 6.30 25.62
CA TYR A 869 15.55 7.55 25.00
C TYR A 869 16.23 8.49 26.01
N GLN A 870 15.63 8.71 27.18
CA GLN A 870 16.19 9.59 28.22
C GLN A 870 17.58 9.15 28.69
N LYS A 871 17.81 7.84 28.84
CA LYS A 871 19.10 7.29 29.27
C LYS A 871 20.17 7.33 28.18
N ASN A 872 19.79 7.32 26.90
CA ASN A 872 20.71 7.12 25.77
C ASN A 872 20.52 8.16 24.64
N MET A 873 20.22 9.43 24.97
CA MET A 873 19.86 10.45 23.96
C MET A 873 20.89 10.66 22.82
N THR A 874 22.18 10.38 23.06
CA THR A 874 23.25 10.55 22.05
C THR A 874 23.34 9.40 21.04
N LYS A 875 22.83 8.21 21.39
CA LYS A 875 22.91 7.01 20.51
C LYS A 875 21.97 7.05 19.30
N GLY A 876 21.08 8.03 19.22
CA GLY A 876 20.12 8.19 18.12
C GLY A 876 18.69 8.43 18.60
N LYS A 877 17.74 8.40 17.68
CA LYS A 877 16.31 8.53 17.95
C LYS A 877 15.68 7.19 18.30
N VAL A 878 14.73 7.23 19.23
CA VAL A 878 13.81 6.13 19.50
C VAL A 878 12.52 6.41 18.75
N ILE A 879 12.00 5.40 18.05
CA ILE A 879 10.78 5.48 17.26
C ILE A 879 9.66 4.69 17.94
N ILE A 880 8.50 5.31 18.08
CA ILE A 880 7.25 4.63 18.43
C ILE A 880 6.57 4.20 17.13
N LYS A 881 6.17 2.92 17.06
CA LYS A 881 5.40 2.28 15.99
C LYS A 881 3.96 2.11 16.50
N PRO A 882 3.02 2.98 16.10
CA PRO A 882 1.67 2.97 16.68
C PRO A 882 0.85 1.75 16.30
N GLN A 883 1.14 1.11 15.16
CA GLN A 883 0.46 -0.12 14.75
C GLN A 883 0.91 -1.30 15.61
N LEU A 884 -0.05 -2.12 16.03
CA LEU A 884 0.23 -3.48 16.48
C LEU A 884 0.82 -4.23 15.27
N TYR A 885 2.04 -4.74 15.41
CA TYR A 885 2.51 -5.79 14.50
C TYR A 885 1.43 -6.88 14.49
N LYS A 886 0.76 -7.06 13.35
CA LYS A 886 -0.25 -8.10 13.15
C LYS A 886 0.37 -9.48 13.37
#